data_AF-A0A5N5DYK7-F1
#
_entry.id   AF-A0A5N5DYK7-F1
#
_cell.length_a   1.000
_cell.length_b   1.000
_cell.length_c   1.000
_cell.angle_alpha   90.00
_cell.angle_beta   90.00
_cell.angle_gamma   90.00
#
_symmetry.space_group_name_H-M   'P 1'
#
loop_
_entity.id
_entity.type
_entity.pdbx_description
1 polymer ?
#
loop_
_entity_poly.entity_id
_entity_poly.type
_entity_poly.pdbx_seq_one_letter_code
_entity_poly.pdbx_strand_id
1 'polypeptide(L)'
;MGNTQIASQPGDLPLCGVRVVEVTDGSGETASRILADLGADVIRVEQKGSQPSPLEEQREDSLNFYHEAHNANKRGISLDLQLQEQRDTLIRLLQTTDILVEGLGPGGIAGIDPRLDPTRLRSAFPSLVIISISDLEYTGPYIEASATESLHSALGGFMSRPRLPGKEPLLPAVPSVAESAAITAAWAAVIAYYNRLLSGAGDNVYVPILESTAQIIDPRFGMARSAVGSITTSEDHGDHPDASALYPTFLCADGYIRICVLSSQQWAGLSAWMRHPKEFADQAFDDLSARLTAVGTLYPAIRRFLEPKTRSQIVEEGRQFGVPTGALLELSEILREDHFADRTSSAFIETKAGRLRIPNGIMKVNGARAGIRRPAPYPGEHNDEIMKRLPPLYHRPSTGKVVPLVSRRPLDGIRVLELGVRVGEGEAGRLLADMGADVIRVENTAFPDGSRQTNHGEQISTVAASENRNKTSIGINLLDPNGLQLFKDLVVQSDIVLSNFKLRTMDELGLSYTQLAEINPRIIVSDPNVFGSTGPGSDQLGYGPVSQASTGLTFLWKYADPEQFFAIADATTIDPEHTAARATAIGIVAQLIRRRNIGIGGTVTVSHADVIVATTLQNSGVPAEMMHRLPDLIIDPHTRSRQAFHNPTHPLINRSKRTESTPAYFQNVPDVEPRPAPLLGQQTRDIAAKLLGLNPKKISTLLSSGVLRETIPDFAPGVEEGALQFQHLLQHDAEIMYRKSQSTNSDELI
;
A
#
# COMPACT_ATOMS: atom_id res chain seq x y z
N MET A 1 -35.19 6.56 -13.46
CA MET A 1 -35.52 5.12 -13.37
C MET A 1 -34.81 4.56 -12.15
N GLY A 2 -35.40 3.62 -11.41
CA GLY A 2 -34.95 3.29 -10.06
C GLY A 2 -33.57 2.63 -10.00
N ASN A 3 -32.67 3.16 -9.16
CA ASN A 3 -31.44 2.47 -8.77
C ASN A 3 -31.79 1.35 -7.78
N THR A 4 -32.05 0.15 -8.28
CA THR A 4 -31.99 -1.05 -7.45
C THR A 4 -30.53 -1.26 -7.04
N GLN A 5 -30.22 -1.12 -5.75
CA GLN A 5 -28.92 -1.54 -5.23
C GLN A 5 -28.75 -3.05 -5.49
N ILE A 6 -27.94 -3.41 -6.49
CA ILE A 6 -27.47 -4.78 -6.64
C ILE A 6 -26.39 -4.98 -5.58
N ALA A 7 -26.82 -5.36 -4.38
CA ALA A 7 -25.93 -6.07 -3.47
C ALA A 7 -25.39 -7.29 -4.22
N SER A 8 -24.06 -7.44 -4.26
CA SER A 8 -23.42 -8.56 -4.96
C SER A 8 -23.97 -9.87 -4.41
N GLN A 9 -24.65 -10.64 -5.26
CA GLN A 9 -25.07 -12.00 -4.92
C GLN A 9 -23.82 -12.79 -4.49
N PRO A 10 -23.85 -13.60 -3.41
CA PRO A 10 -22.67 -14.25 -2.86
C PRO A 10 -21.85 -15.10 -3.86
N GLY A 11 -22.45 -15.50 -4.99
CA GLY A 11 -21.80 -16.26 -6.07
C GLY A 11 -20.99 -15.44 -7.09
N ASP A 12 -20.98 -14.10 -7.07
CA ASP A 12 -20.17 -13.26 -7.99
C ASP A 12 -18.93 -12.63 -7.30
N LEU A 13 -18.75 -12.86 -5.99
CA LEU A 13 -17.55 -12.38 -5.29
C LEU A 13 -16.31 -13.21 -5.68
N PRO A 14 -15.11 -12.61 -5.81
CA PRO A 14 -14.04 -13.24 -6.59
C PRO A 14 -13.36 -14.46 -5.93
N LEU A 15 -13.45 -14.58 -4.60
CA LEU A 15 -12.93 -15.73 -3.83
C LEU A 15 -14.06 -16.68 -3.39
N CYS A 16 -15.24 -16.61 -4.01
CA CYS A 16 -16.32 -17.57 -3.76
C CYS A 16 -15.84 -19.00 -4.05
N GLY A 17 -15.99 -19.89 -3.06
CA GLY A 17 -15.52 -21.28 -3.13
C GLY A 17 -14.12 -21.54 -2.56
N VAL A 18 -13.36 -20.50 -2.18
CA VAL A 18 -12.08 -20.64 -1.46
C VAL A 18 -12.36 -20.84 0.04
N ARG A 19 -11.77 -21.86 0.68
CA ARG A 19 -11.83 -22.05 2.14
C ARG A 19 -10.56 -21.55 2.84
N VAL A 20 -10.75 -20.68 3.83
CA VAL A 20 -9.67 -20.20 4.70
C VAL A 20 -9.89 -20.74 6.11
N VAL A 21 -8.81 -21.18 6.76
CA VAL A 21 -8.79 -21.42 8.21
C VAL A 21 -7.88 -20.38 8.84
N GLU A 22 -8.34 -19.82 9.95
CA GLU A 22 -7.67 -18.77 10.69
C GLU A 22 -7.41 -19.25 12.11
N VAL A 23 -6.15 -19.19 12.53
CA VAL A 23 -5.70 -19.52 13.89
C VAL A 23 -4.80 -18.40 14.37
N THR A 24 -5.41 -17.31 14.85
CA THR A 24 -4.74 -16.04 15.17
C THR A 24 -5.11 -15.56 16.57
N ASP A 25 -4.20 -14.79 17.19
CA ASP A 25 -4.35 -14.20 18.53
C ASP A 25 -4.77 -12.72 18.52
N GLY A 26 -5.27 -12.23 17.38
CA GLY A 26 -5.45 -10.81 17.06
C GLY A 26 -4.51 -10.36 15.93
N SER A 27 -3.30 -10.92 15.88
CA SER A 27 -2.37 -10.68 14.77
C SER A 27 -2.91 -11.31 13.47
N GLY A 28 -3.23 -10.46 12.48
CA GLY A 28 -3.68 -10.92 11.15
C GLY A 28 -5.18 -11.17 10.98
N GLU A 29 -6.04 -10.86 11.96
CA GLU A 29 -7.49 -11.02 11.79
C GLU A 29 -8.05 -10.21 10.60
N THR A 30 -7.50 -9.03 10.33
CA THR A 30 -7.86 -8.23 9.14
C THR A 30 -7.44 -8.90 7.83
N ALA A 31 -6.39 -9.72 7.81
CA ALA A 31 -5.91 -10.37 6.59
C ALA A 31 -6.96 -11.35 6.06
N SER A 32 -7.44 -12.22 6.93
CA SER A 32 -8.52 -13.16 6.62
C SER A 32 -9.87 -12.45 6.48
N ARG A 33 -10.12 -11.33 7.17
CA ARG A 33 -11.30 -10.48 6.97
C ARG A 33 -11.40 -9.93 5.54
N ILE A 34 -10.28 -9.50 4.96
CA ILE A 34 -10.23 -9.05 3.56
C ILE A 34 -10.58 -10.20 2.60
N LEU A 35 -10.09 -11.42 2.87
CA LEU A 35 -10.46 -12.61 2.10
C LEU A 35 -11.95 -12.96 2.26
N ALA A 36 -12.49 -12.81 3.48
CA ALA A 36 -13.92 -13.00 3.76
C ALA A 36 -14.78 -11.99 2.98
N ASP A 37 -14.41 -10.70 2.98
CA ASP A 37 -15.13 -9.66 2.24
C ASP A 37 -15.14 -9.94 0.73
N LEU A 38 -14.03 -10.47 0.19
CA LEU A 38 -13.90 -10.98 -1.18
C LEU A 38 -14.60 -12.32 -1.46
N GLY A 39 -15.30 -12.90 -0.50
CA GLY A 39 -16.20 -14.05 -0.69
C GLY A 39 -15.69 -15.40 -0.21
N ALA A 40 -14.52 -15.48 0.42
CA ALA A 40 -13.99 -16.73 0.95
C ALA A 40 -14.79 -17.27 2.15
N ASP A 41 -14.86 -18.59 2.29
CA ASP A 41 -15.38 -19.30 3.47
C ASP A 41 -14.31 -19.33 4.57
N VAL A 42 -14.25 -18.27 5.37
CA VAL A 42 -13.28 -18.13 6.47
C VAL A 42 -13.81 -18.75 7.75
N ILE A 43 -13.03 -19.65 8.34
CA ILE A 43 -13.31 -20.34 9.60
C ILE A 43 -12.26 -19.92 10.65
N ARG A 44 -12.66 -19.08 11.61
CA ARG A 44 -11.87 -18.68 12.79
C ARG A 44 -11.88 -19.84 13.79
N VAL A 45 -10.70 -20.25 14.25
CA VAL A 45 -10.51 -21.29 15.25
C VAL A 45 -10.05 -20.64 16.55
N GLU A 46 -10.97 -20.54 17.50
CA GLU A 46 -10.72 -19.89 18.78
C GLU A 46 -10.29 -20.92 19.83
N GLN A 47 -9.20 -20.66 20.54
CA GLN A 47 -8.79 -21.50 21.66
C GLN A 47 -9.82 -21.40 22.78
N LYS A 48 -10.34 -22.53 23.25
CA LYS A 48 -11.28 -22.54 24.36
C LYS A 48 -10.56 -22.15 25.64
N GLY A 49 -11.04 -21.10 26.30
CA GLY A 49 -10.49 -20.63 27.57
C GLY A 49 -9.18 -19.85 27.47
N SER A 50 -8.76 -19.42 26.26
CA SER A 50 -7.82 -18.29 26.17
C SER A 50 -8.50 -17.03 26.69
N GLN A 51 -7.72 -16.09 27.21
CA GLN A 51 -8.20 -14.72 27.35
C GLN A 51 -8.47 -14.13 25.96
N PRO A 52 -9.34 -13.11 25.83
CA PRO A 52 -9.40 -12.29 24.63
C PRO A 52 -8.01 -11.68 24.35
N SER A 53 -7.75 -11.29 23.11
CA SER A 53 -6.51 -10.56 22.83
C SER A 53 -6.46 -9.26 23.64
N PRO A 54 -5.28 -8.69 23.96
CA PRO A 54 -5.20 -7.39 24.61
C PRO A 54 -5.90 -6.26 23.81
N LEU A 55 -6.10 -6.43 22.50
CA LEU A 55 -6.86 -5.54 21.63
C LEU A 55 -8.38 -5.72 21.79
N GLU A 56 -8.84 -6.93 22.14
CA GLU A 56 -10.23 -7.24 22.49
C GLU A 56 -10.56 -6.88 23.95
N GLU A 57 -9.62 -7.01 24.90
CA GLU A 57 -9.84 -6.70 26.34
C GLU A 57 -9.97 -5.19 26.62
N GLN A 58 -9.36 -4.31 25.81
CA GLN A 58 -9.26 -2.86 26.07
C GLN A 58 -10.57 -2.05 25.89
N ARG A 59 -11.75 -2.68 25.79
CA ARG A 59 -13.04 -1.97 25.59
C ARG A 59 -14.13 -2.51 26.53
N GLU A 60 -14.45 -1.74 27.57
CA GLU A 60 -15.30 -2.13 28.71
C GLU A 60 -16.80 -2.36 28.41
N ASP A 61 -17.27 -2.08 27.20
CA ASP A 61 -18.69 -2.21 26.85
C ASP A 61 -19.06 -3.61 26.35
N SER A 62 -20.30 -4.04 26.64
CA SER A 62 -20.92 -5.29 26.16
C SER A 62 -20.97 -5.47 24.63
N LEU A 63 -20.50 -4.47 23.87
CA LEU A 63 -20.44 -4.38 22.43
C LEU A 63 -18.97 -4.37 21.96
N ASN A 64 -18.39 -5.55 21.68
CA ASN A 64 -17.02 -5.64 21.18
C ASN A 64 -16.91 -5.19 19.71
N PHE A 65 -16.75 -3.88 19.51
CA PHE A 65 -16.58 -3.25 18.19
C PHE A 65 -15.35 -3.79 17.44
N TYR A 66 -14.25 -4.09 18.15
CA TYR A 66 -13.03 -4.60 17.55
C TYR A 66 -13.31 -5.95 16.88
N HIS A 67 -13.86 -6.91 17.63
CA HIS A 67 -14.27 -8.22 17.11
C HIS A 67 -15.23 -8.10 15.93
N GLU A 68 -16.25 -7.25 16.00
CA GLU A 68 -17.19 -7.07 14.88
C GLU A 68 -16.51 -6.51 13.61
N ALA A 69 -15.59 -5.55 13.75
CA ALA A 69 -14.88 -5.00 12.60
C ALA A 69 -13.86 -6.00 12.00
N HIS A 70 -13.14 -6.76 12.83
CA HIS A 70 -12.07 -7.66 12.36
C HIS A 70 -12.58 -9.08 12.03
N ASN A 71 -13.73 -9.51 12.58
CA ASN A 71 -14.22 -10.90 12.46
C ASN A 71 -15.58 -11.07 11.78
N ALA A 72 -16.26 -10.00 11.35
CA ALA A 72 -17.45 -10.13 10.50
C ALA A 72 -17.16 -10.86 9.18
N ASN A 73 -18.20 -11.40 8.56
CA ASN A 73 -18.12 -12.36 7.45
C ASN A 73 -17.47 -13.73 7.74
N LYS A 74 -16.79 -13.95 8.88
CA LYS A 74 -16.21 -15.26 9.25
C LYS A 74 -17.25 -16.23 9.82
N ARG A 75 -16.85 -17.50 10.06
CA ARG A 75 -17.56 -18.49 10.90
C ARG A 75 -16.63 -18.92 12.03
N GLY A 76 -17.12 -18.97 13.27
CA GLY A 76 -16.32 -19.29 14.44
C GLY A 76 -16.54 -20.72 14.93
N ILE A 77 -15.44 -21.45 15.15
CA ILE A 77 -15.42 -22.66 15.97
C ILE A 77 -14.56 -22.42 17.22
N SER A 78 -14.90 -23.07 18.32
CA SER A 78 -14.08 -23.04 19.54
C SER A 78 -13.55 -24.44 19.84
N LEU A 79 -12.23 -24.55 19.95
CA LEU A 79 -11.51 -25.80 20.19
C LEU A 79 -10.60 -25.65 21.42
N ASP A 80 -10.65 -26.62 22.32
CA ASP A 80 -9.65 -26.78 23.37
C ASP A 80 -8.46 -27.57 22.81
N LEU A 81 -7.45 -26.85 22.30
CA LEU A 81 -6.28 -27.46 21.67
C LEU A 81 -5.31 -28.10 22.68
N GLN A 82 -5.61 -28.08 23.98
CA GLN A 82 -4.94 -28.97 24.95
C GLN A 82 -5.38 -30.43 24.77
N LEU A 83 -6.58 -30.67 24.24
CA LEU A 83 -7.14 -31.99 24.02
C LEU A 83 -6.74 -32.56 22.65
N GLN A 84 -6.16 -33.75 22.65
CA GLN A 84 -5.70 -34.46 21.45
C GLN A 84 -6.79 -34.59 20.37
N GLU A 85 -8.01 -34.95 20.75
CA GLU A 85 -9.16 -35.08 19.85
C GLU A 85 -9.51 -33.77 19.14
N GLN A 86 -9.31 -32.63 19.80
CA GLN A 86 -9.62 -31.31 19.24
C GLN A 86 -8.47 -30.79 18.37
N ARG A 87 -7.21 -31.12 18.69
CA ARG A 87 -6.09 -30.97 17.74
C ARG A 87 -6.29 -31.82 16.47
N ASP A 88 -6.78 -33.06 16.61
CA ASP A 88 -7.14 -33.91 15.48
C ASP A 88 -8.37 -33.37 14.70
N THR A 89 -9.18 -32.55 15.33
CA THR A 89 -10.29 -31.81 14.70
C THR A 89 -9.78 -30.65 13.85
N LEU A 90 -8.79 -29.88 14.34
CA LEU A 90 -8.09 -28.87 13.55
C LEU A 90 -7.41 -29.49 12.32
N ILE A 91 -6.72 -30.63 12.47
CA ILE A 91 -6.09 -31.33 11.33
C ILE A 91 -7.13 -31.80 10.30
N ARG A 92 -8.31 -32.28 10.73
CA ARG A 92 -9.43 -32.61 9.82
C ARG A 92 -9.99 -31.39 9.07
N LEU A 93 -9.97 -30.22 9.69
CA LEU A 93 -10.38 -28.98 9.05
C LEU A 93 -9.38 -28.59 7.94
N LEU A 94 -8.08 -28.62 8.27
CA LEU A 94 -6.97 -28.32 7.34
C LEU A 94 -6.94 -29.25 6.11
N GLN A 95 -7.42 -30.50 6.23
CA GLN A 95 -7.59 -31.43 5.09
C GLN A 95 -8.50 -30.91 3.97
N THR A 96 -9.37 -29.93 4.25
CA THR A 96 -10.30 -29.33 3.27
C THR A 96 -10.01 -27.85 2.99
N THR A 97 -8.87 -27.35 3.46
CA THR A 97 -8.55 -25.92 3.47
C THR A 97 -7.72 -25.52 2.27
N ASP A 98 -7.99 -24.33 1.71
CA ASP A 98 -7.18 -23.75 0.65
C ASP A 98 -6.00 -22.95 1.21
N ILE A 99 -6.30 -22.10 2.19
CA ILE A 99 -5.36 -21.16 2.84
C ILE A 99 -5.49 -21.30 4.36
N LEU A 100 -4.39 -21.54 5.05
CA LEU A 100 -4.25 -21.35 6.49
C LEU A 100 -3.62 -19.97 6.73
N VAL A 101 -4.24 -19.15 7.57
CA VAL A 101 -3.65 -17.93 8.13
C VAL A 101 -3.41 -18.18 9.62
N GLU A 102 -2.17 -18.01 10.08
CA GLU A 102 -1.81 -18.17 11.49
C GLU A 102 -0.88 -17.07 11.98
N GLY A 103 -1.02 -16.72 13.26
CA GLY A 103 -0.30 -15.67 13.95
C GLY A 103 -0.54 -15.85 15.45
N LEU A 104 0.41 -16.51 16.12
CA LEU A 104 0.29 -16.96 17.51
C LEU A 104 1.58 -16.68 18.30
N GLY A 105 2.24 -15.56 18.00
CA GLY A 105 3.53 -15.19 18.56
C GLY A 105 4.66 -16.22 18.32
N PRO A 106 5.72 -16.19 19.14
CA PRO A 106 6.85 -17.11 19.08
C PRO A 106 6.43 -18.59 19.15
N GLY A 107 6.94 -19.39 18.21
CA GLY A 107 6.59 -20.81 18.05
C GLY A 107 5.32 -21.07 17.20
N GLY A 108 4.45 -20.08 17.01
CA GLY A 108 3.29 -20.13 16.12
C GLY A 108 2.37 -21.34 16.33
N ILE A 109 1.65 -21.74 15.28
CA ILE A 109 0.77 -22.92 15.31
C ILE A 109 1.52 -24.24 15.60
N ALA A 110 2.83 -24.29 15.37
CA ALA A 110 3.67 -25.44 15.69
C ALA A 110 3.84 -25.66 17.21
N GLY A 111 3.73 -24.60 18.02
CA GLY A 111 3.74 -24.66 19.48
C GLY A 111 2.53 -25.38 20.09
N ILE A 112 1.39 -25.38 19.38
CA ILE A 112 0.17 -26.11 19.79
C ILE A 112 0.32 -27.62 19.59
N ASP A 113 0.88 -28.02 18.44
CA ASP A 113 1.13 -29.42 18.10
C ASP A 113 2.30 -29.50 17.11
N PRO A 114 3.35 -30.31 17.36
CA PRO A 114 4.41 -30.52 16.40
C PRO A 114 3.94 -31.09 15.04
N ARG A 115 2.69 -31.57 14.91
CA ARG A 115 2.09 -31.99 13.63
C ARG A 115 1.54 -30.82 12.80
N LEU A 116 1.33 -29.66 13.41
CA LEU A 116 0.85 -28.43 12.78
C LEU A 116 2.00 -27.54 12.26
N ASP A 117 3.26 -27.93 12.47
CA ASP A 117 4.42 -27.30 11.82
C ASP A 117 4.17 -27.10 10.30
N PRO A 118 4.39 -25.90 9.73
CA PRO A 118 4.11 -25.62 8.33
C PRO A 118 4.80 -26.59 7.36
N THR A 119 6.03 -27.03 7.62
CA THR A 119 6.74 -27.97 6.75
C THR A 119 6.07 -29.36 6.75
N ARG A 120 5.63 -29.83 7.91
CA ARG A 120 4.85 -31.08 8.06
C ARG A 120 3.45 -30.96 7.46
N LEU A 121 2.77 -29.83 7.64
CA LEU A 121 1.47 -29.56 7.03
C LEU A 121 1.55 -29.54 5.50
N ARG A 122 2.55 -28.87 4.90
CA ARG A 122 2.82 -28.93 3.44
C ARG A 122 3.11 -30.35 2.95
N SER A 123 3.81 -31.15 3.76
CA SER A 123 4.10 -32.56 3.43
C SER A 123 2.84 -33.44 3.47
N ALA A 124 1.91 -33.18 4.40
CA ALA A 124 0.63 -33.87 4.49
C ALA A 124 -0.38 -33.39 3.44
N PHE A 125 -0.40 -32.08 3.17
CA PHE A 125 -1.36 -31.38 2.30
C PHE A 125 -0.63 -30.54 1.24
N PRO A 126 -0.08 -31.14 0.16
CA PRO A 126 0.79 -30.45 -0.79
C PRO A 126 0.16 -29.31 -1.59
N SER A 127 -1.16 -29.13 -1.53
CA SER A 127 -1.88 -27.97 -2.09
C SER A 127 -2.11 -26.82 -1.09
N LEU A 128 -2.05 -27.05 0.23
CA LEU A 128 -2.35 -26.04 1.25
C LEU A 128 -1.38 -24.85 1.17
N VAL A 129 -1.91 -23.63 1.10
CA VAL A 129 -1.15 -22.40 1.30
C VAL A 129 -1.16 -22.08 2.79
N ILE A 130 0.00 -21.75 3.36
CA ILE A 130 0.15 -21.38 4.77
C ILE A 130 0.76 -19.98 4.82
N ILE A 131 0.06 -19.06 5.48
CA ILE A 131 0.48 -17.67 5.71
C ILE A 131 0.74 -17.52 7.20
N SER A 132 2.00 -17.40 7.55
CA SER A 132 2.49 -17.26 8.92
C SER A 132 2.86 -15.80 9.18
N ILE A 133 2.16 -15.16 10.11
CA ILE A 133 2.43 -13.79 10.56
C ILE A 133 3.23 -13.88 11.85
N SER A 134 4.37 -13.18 11.91
CA SER A 134 5.26 -13.16 13.08
C SER A 134 5.64 -11.73 13.47
N ASP A 135 6.02 -11.52 14.73
CA ASP A 135 6.32 -10.18 15.25
C ASP A 135 7.51 -9.52 14.54
N LEU A 136 8.73 -9.96 14.88
CA LEU A 136 9.96 -9.31 14.43
C LEU A 136 10.57 -10.04 13.23
N GLU A 137 10.68 -11.38 13.30
CA GLU A 137 11.37 -12.18 12.28
C GLU A 137 10.63 -13.47 11.96
N TYR A 138 10.98 -14.05 10.81
CA TYR A 138 10.78 -15.49 10.54
C TYR A 138 12.08 -16.30 10.72
N THR A 139 13.23 -15.66 10.59
CA THR A 139 14.57 -16.23 10.66
C THR A 139 15.57 -15.17 11.12
N GLY A 140 16.40 -15.49 12.10
CA GLY A 140 17.41 -14.58 12.64
C GLY A 140 17.53 -14.64 14.17
N PRO A 141 18.23 -13.68 14.79
CA PRO A 141 18.49 -13.65 16.24
C PRO A 141 17.29 -13.19 17.09
N TYR A 142 16.21 -12.69 16.49
CA TYR A 142 15.01 -12.17 17.17
C TYR A 142 13.73 -13.00 16.89
N ILE A 143 13.86 -14.21 16.35
CA ILE A 143 12.73 -15.11 16.06
C ILE A 143 11.86 -15.46 17.29
N GLU A 144 12.45 -15.52 18.48
CA GLU A 144 11.74 -15.79 19.75
C GLU A 144 11.26 -14.51 20.46
N ALA A 145 11.46 -13.33 19.87
CA ALA A 145 11.16 -12.04 20.49
C ALA A 145 9.81 -11.48 19.99
N SER A 146 8.95 -11.13 20.95
CA SER A 146 7.69 -10.43 20.69
C SER A 146 7.81 -8.92 20.82
N ALA A 147 6.89 -8.20 20.18
CA ALA A 147 6.86 -6.75 20.20
C ALA A 147 5.42 -6.21 20.28
N THR A 148 5.29 -5.06 20.93
CA THR A 148 4.05 -4.27 21.00
C THR A 148 3.92 -3.38 19.77
N GLU A 149 2.71 -2.87 19.51
CA GLU A 149 2.44 -1.86 18.48
C GLU A 149 3.41 -0.66 18.54
N SER A 150 3.76 -0.18 19.75
CA SER A 150 4.75 0.89 19.95
C SER A 150 6.17 0.46 19.59
N LEU A 151 6.58 -0.75 19.98
CA LEU A 151 7.91 -1.28 19.65
C LEU A 151 8.06 -1.54 18.15
N HIS A 152 7.05 -2.12 17.50
CA HIS A 152 7.04 -2.27 16.04
C HIS A 152 6.99 -0.91 15.33
N SER A 153 6.27 0.09 15.85
CA SER A 153 6.25 1.47 15.30
C SER A 153 7.62 2.15 15.38
N ALA A 154 8.35 1.91 16.47
CA ALA A 154 9.72 2.41 16.66
C ALA A 154 10.71 1.69 15.73
N LEU A 155 10.73 0.35 15.77
CA LEU A 155 11.64 -0.48 14.96
C LEU A 155 11.33 -0.41 13.46
N GLY A 156 10.07 -0.22 13.06
CA GLY A 156 9.68 -0.01 11.67
C GLY A 156 10.03 1.39 11.13
N GLY A 157 10.53 2.29 11.99
CA GLY A 157 10.96 3.63 11.62
C GLY A 157 9.82 4.63 11.48
N PHE A 158 8.60 4.26 11.84
CA PHE A 158 7.40 5.09 11.72
C PHE A 158 7.53 6.35 12.59
N MET A 159 7.96 6.18 13.84
CA MET A 159 8.18 7.27 14.79
C MET A 159 9.33 8.22 14.41
N SER A 160 10.17 7.88 13.43
CA SER A 160 11.26 8.77 13.01
C SER A 160 10.79 10.03 12.28
N ARG A 161 9.54 10.05 11.81
CA ARG A 161 9.00 11.06 10.88
C ARG A 161 8.05 12.06 11.54
N PRO A 162 6.92 11.66 12.17
CA PRO A 162 5.88 12.58 12.61
C PRO A 162 6.32 13.38 13.83
N ARG A 163 6.99 14.50 13.58
CA ARG A 163 7.32 15.47 14.63
C ARG A 163 7.41 16.89 14.11
N LEU A 164 7.07 17.84 14.98
CA LEU A 164 7.44 19.23 14.78
C LEU A 164 8.92 19.44 15.18
N PRO A 165 9.63 20.42 14.60
CA PRO A 165 10.98 20.77 15.01
C PRO A 165 11.08 21.01 16.53
N GLY A 166 12.08 20.41 17.17
CA GLY A 166 12.28 20.51 18.63
C GLY A 166 11.27 19.76 19.51
N LYS A 167 10.25 19.08 18.95
CA LYS A 167 9.31 18.25 19.70
C LYS A 167 9.68 16.76 19.65
N GLU A 168 9.14 16.00 20.59
CA GLU A 168 9.27 14.54 20.68
C GLU A 168 8.52 13.82 19.54
N PRO A 169 8.97 12.63 19.10
CA PRO A 169 8.24 11.79 18.15
C PRO A 169 6.80 11.47 18.56
N LEU A 170 5.85 11.59 17.64
CA LEU A 170 4.51 11.03 17.83
C LEU A 170 4.46 9.54 17.46
N LEU A 171 3.71 8.76 18.23
CA LEU A 171 3.22 7.45 17.79
C LEU A 171 2.26 7.61 16.59
N PRO A 172 2.00 6.54 15.81
CA PRO A 172 0.89 6.52 14.88
C PRO A 172 -0.43 6.82 15.61
N ALA A 173 -1.31 7.58 14.96
CA ALA A 173 -2.63 7.94 15.48
C ALA A 173 -3.58 6.76 15.75
N VAL A 174 -3.28 5.59 15.15
CA VAL A 174 -4.10 4.37 15.11
C VAL A 174 -3.14 3.18 15.06
N PRO A 175 -3.48 2.00 15.63
CA PRO A 175 -2.78 0.74 15.37
C PRO A 175 -2.61 0.40 13.87
N SER A 176 -1.58 0.97 13.26
CA SER A 176 -1.28 0.87 11.83
C SER A 176 -0.33 -0.28 11.52
N VAL A 177 0.42 -0.78 12.50
CA VAL A 177 1.46 -1.79 12.32
C VAL A 177 0.82 -3.17 12.08
N ALA A 178 -0.06 -3.62 12.97
CA ALA A 178 -0.80 -4.87 12.78
C ALA A 178 -1.60 -4.88 11.46
N GLU A 179 -2.22 -3.75 11.10
CA GLU A 179 -2.94 -3.55 9.84
C GLU A 179 -2.01 -3.61 8.61
N SER A 180 -0.79 -3.09 8.72
CA SER A 180 0.24 -3.16 7.67
C SER A 180 0.71 -4.59 7.38
N ALA A 181 0.83 -5.40 8.44
CA ALA A 181 1.08 -6.83 8.32
C ALA A 181 -0.13 -7.55 7.72
N ALA A 182 -1.35 -7.21 8.17
CA ALA A 182 -2.57 -7.86 7.71
C ALA A 182 -2.85 -7.63 6.21
N ILE A 183 -2.69 -6.40 5.70
CA ILE A 183 -2.84 -6.11 4.26
C ILE A 183 -1.75 -6.82 3.43
N THR A 184 -0.53 -6.94 3.97
CA THR A 184 0.58 -7.64 3.31
C THR A 184 0.35 -9.15 3.29
N ALA A 185 -0.19 -9.72 4.38
CA ALA A 185 -0.60 -11.12 4.46
C ALA A 185 -1.77 -11.45 3.53
N ALA A 186 -2.77 -10.58 3.39
CA ALA A 186 -3.85 -10.74 2.42
C ALA A 186 -3.34 -10.73 0.97
N TRP A 187 -2.38 -9.85 0.64
CA TRP A 187 -1.69 -9.83 -0.66
C TRP A 187 -0.93 -11.13 -0.92
N ALA A 188 -0.11 -11.56 0.03
CA ALA A 188 0.65 -12.79 -0.04
C ALA A 188 -0.26 -14.04 -0.19
N ALA A 189 -1.39 -14.07 0.52
CA ALA A 189 -2.40 -15.12 0.44
C ALA A 189 -2.99 -15.29 -0.96
N VAL A 190 -3.45 -14.19 -1.59
CA VAL A 190 -4.06 -14.28 -2.93
C VAL A 190 -3.03 -14.62 -4.01
N ILE A 191 -1.78 -14.15 -3.88
CA ILE A 191 -0.69 -14.51 -4.80
C ILE A 191 -0.31 -15.99 -4.67
N ALA A 192 -0.08 -16.49 -3.45
CA ALA A 192 0.27 -17.89 -3.23
C ALA A 192 -0.88 -18.83 -3.64
N TYR A 193 -2.14 -18.45 -3.39
CA TYR A 193 -3.30 -19.19 -3.89
C TYR A 193 -3.42 -19.15 -5.42
N TYR A 194 -3.18 -18.00 -6.06
CA TYR A 194 -3.15 -17.92 -7.53
C TYR A 194 -2.03 -18.79 -8.12
N ASN A 195 -0.85 -18.81 -7.51
CA ASN A 195 0.24 -19.70 -7.91
C ASN A 195 -0.15 -21.18 -7.74
N ARG A 196 -0.80 -21.56 -6.62
CA ARG A 196 -1.37 -22.90 -6.41
C ARG A 196 -2.37 -23.29 -7.51
N LEU A 197 -3.21 -22.36 -7.98
CA LEU A 197 -4.13 -22.62 -9.10
C LEU A 197 -3.39 -22.85 -10.45
N LEU A 198 -2.12 -22.45 -10.56
CA LEU A 198 -1.28 -22.65 -11.75
C LEU A 198 -0.36 -23.88 -11.63
N SER A 199 0.15 -24.18 -10.45
CA SER A 199 1.16 -25.22 -10.18
C SER A 199 0.58 -26.52 -9.60
N GLY A 200 -0.59 -26.45 -8.95
CA GLY A 200 -1.15 -27.51 -8.09
C GLY A 200 -0.52 -27.60 -6.70
N ALA A 201 0.57 -26.86 -6.44
CA ALA A 201 1.28 -26.84 -5.17
C ALA A 201 0.98 -25.55 -4.39
N GLY A 202 0.65 -25.67 -3.12
CA GLY A 202 0.60 -24.53 -2.19
C GLY A 202 2.00 -24.02 -1.82
N ASP A 203 2.06 -23.12 -0.84
CA ASP A 203 3.30 -22.50 -0.41
C ASP A 203 3.33 -22.29 1.12
N ASN A 204 4.52 -22.12 1.68
CA ASN A 204 4.72 -21.52 3.01
C ASN A 204 5.17 -20.08 2.78
N VAL A 205 4.47 -19.13 3.38
CA VAL A 205 4.72 -17.70 3.19
C VAL A 205 4.78 -17.01 4.54
N TYR A 206 5.81 -16.20 4.73
CA TYR A 206 6.13 -15.59 6.01
C TYR A 206 6.05 -14.06 5.91
N VAL A 207 5.31 -13.46 6.83
CA VAL A 207 4.97 -12.03 6.82
C VAL A 207 5.29 -11.41 8.19
N PRO A 208 6.52 -10.92 8.39
CA PRO A 208 6.89 -10.24 9.62
C PRO A 208 6.19 -8.88 9.75
N ILE A 209 5.67 -8.59 10.94
CA ILE A 209 4.98 -7.33 11.25
C ILE A 209 5.95 -6.14 11.13
N LEU A 210 7.18 -6.30 11.63
CA LEU A 210 8.23 -5.29 11.53
C LEU A 210 8.57 -4.93 10.06
N GLU A 211 8.82 -5.92 9.20
CA GLU A 211 9.14 -5.65 7.80
C GLU A 211 7.95 -5.03 7.04
N SER A 212 6.74 -5.53 7.30
CA SER A 212 5.51 -4.99 6.70
C SER A 212 5.33 -3.51 7.05
N THR A 213 5.65 -3.14 8.29
CA THR A 213 5.61 -1.75 8.78
C THR A 213 6.64 -0.87 8.08
N ALA A 214 7.90 -1.32 7.98
CA ALA A 214 8.95 -0.55 7.32
C ALA A 214 8.68 -0.28 5.83
N GLN A 215 7.94 -1.17 5.16
CA GLN A 215 7.64 -1.05 3.72
C GLN A 215 6.44 -0.16 3.36
N ILE A 216 5.58 0.19 4.33
CA ILE A 216 4.26 0.81 4.06
C ILE A 216 4.22 2.33 4.32
N ILE A 217 5.35 2.91 4.75
CA ILE A 217 5.44 4.31 5.19
C ILE A 217 5.77 5.26 4.02
N ASP A 218 4.78 5.85 3.38
CA ASP A 218 5.03 6.87 2.34
C ASP A 218 5.46 8.21 2.97
N PRO A 219 6.35 8.98 2.33
CA PRO A 219 7.25 8.59 1.23
C PRO A 219 8.42 7.76 1.75
N ARG A 220 8.65 6.55 1.19
CA ARG A 220 9.57 5.52 1.75
C ARG A 220 10.96 6.03 2.19
N PHE A 221 11.49 7.07 1.55
CA PHE A 221 12.78 7.70 1.89
C PHE A 221 12.70 9.21 2.21
N GLY A 222 11.50 9.78 2.41
CA GLY A 222 11.30 11.21 2.65
C GLY A 222 11.26 12.05 1.37
N MET A 223 10.10 12.67 1.08
CA MET A 223 9.96 13.66 0.00
C MET A 223 10.81 14.91 0.29
N ALA A 224 10.78 15.40 1.55
CA ALA A 224 11.53 16.59 1.94
C ALA A 224 13.05 16.45 1.80
N ARG A 225 13.63 15.29 2.14
CA ARG A 225 15.08 15.03 1.96
C ARG A 225 15.47 14.64 0.54
N SER A 226 14.50 14.22 -0.27
CA SER A 226 14.68 14.17 -1.72
C SER A 226 14.73 15.58 -2.30
N ALA A 227 13.94 16.54 -1.80
CA ALA A 227 13.96 17.94 -2.25
C ALA A 227 15.17 18.76 -1.75
N VAL A 228 15.72 18.47 -0.56
CA VAL A 228 16.90 19.15 0.00
C VAL A 228 18.17 18.28 -0.20
N GLY A 229 18.67 18.29 -1.44
CA GLY A 229 19.66 17.33 -1.95
C GLY A 229 21.12 17.51 -1.49
N SER A 230 21.40 17.71 -0.20
CA SER A 230 22.76 18.07 0.27
C SER A 230 23.30 17.36 1.53
N ILE A 231 22.63 16.34 2.09
CA ILE A 231 23.09 15.67 3.32
C ILE A 231 23.29 14.17 3.08
N THR A 232 24.50 13.67 3.34
CA THR A 232 24.79 12.23 3.39
C THR A 232 24.15 11.60 4.65
N THR A 233 23.81 10.32 4.62
CA THR A 233 23.11 9.65 5.74
C THR A 233 23.90 9.61 7.06
N SER A 234 25.17 10.02 7.05
CA SER A 234 26.08 10.10 8.20
C SER A 234 26.16 11.47 8.88
N GLU A 235 25.60 12.54 8.29
CA GLU A 235 25.78 13.94 8.75
C GLU A 235 24.49 14.56 9.29
N ASP A 236 23.67 13.75 9.97
CA ASP A 236 22.36 14.18 10.48
C ASP A 236 22.43 14.64 11.95
N HIS A 237 22.34 15.96 12.16
CA HIS A 237 22.31 16.58 13.48
C HIS A 237 20.91 16.72 14.10
N GLY A 238 19.87 16.15 13.50
CA GLY A 238 18.58 15.90 14.17
C GLY A 238 17.54 17.02 14.12
N ASP A 239 17.82 18.16 13.48
CA ASP A 239 16.83 19.18 13.15
C ASP A 239 16.15 18.86 11.81
N HIS A 240 14.86 18.52 11.85
CA HIS A 240 14.08 18.22 10.65
C HIS A 240 13.53 19.52 10.04
N PRO A 241 13.64 19.74 8.71
CA PRO A 241 12.92 20.81 8.06
C PRO A 241 11.40 20.54 8.14
N ASP A 242 10.63 21.60 8.44
CA ASP A 242 9.18 21.49 8.61
C ASP A 242 8.47 21.21 7.28
N ALA A 243 7.94 19.99 7.13
CA ALA A 243 7.18 19.57 5.95
C ALA A 243 5.76 20.16 5.91
N SER A 244 5.28 20.86 6.96
CA SER A 244 4.00 21.58 6.93
C SER A 244 3.94 22.60 5.79
N ALA A 245 5.09 23.10 5.32
CA ALA A 245 5.23 23.97 4.16
C ALA A 245 4.88 23.30 2.81
N LEU A 246 4.83 21.98 2.70
CA LEU A 246 4.34 21.29 1.50
C LEU A 246 2.83 21.10 1.53
N TYR A 247 2.27 20.84 2.71
CA TYR A 247 0.87 20.47 2.91
C TYR A 247 0.24 21.34 4.02
N PRO A 248 0.14 22.67 3.81
CA PRO A 248 -0.27 23.59 4.87
C PRO A 248 -1.71 23.38 5.31
N THR A 249 -1.91 23.55 6.62
CA THR A 249 -3.24 23.64 7.23
C THR A 249 -3.49 25.08 7.67
N PHE A 250 -4.66 25.62 7.29
CA PHE A 250 -5.09 26.97 7.63
C PHE A 250 -6.33 26.95 8.52
N LEU A 251 -6.41 27.93 9.42
CA LEU A 251 -7.63 28.22 10.19
C LEU A 251 -8.70 28.78 9.25
N CYS A 252 -9.95 28.41 9.51
CA CYS A 252 -11.15 28.91 8.84
C CYS A 252 -12.29 29.07 9.86
N ALA A 253 -13.43 29.63 9.46
CA ALA A 253 -14.46 30.15 10.38
C ALA A 253 -15.09 29.08 11.31
N ASP A 254 -15.05 27.80 10.92
CA ASP A 254 -15.64 26.66 11.62
C ASP A 254 -14.66 25.47 11.75
N GLY A 255 -13.34 25.73 11.73
CA GLY A 255 -12.32 24.71 11.95
C GLY A 255 -11.05 24.94 11.13
N TYR A 256 -10.54 23.87 10.51
CA TYR A 256 -9.29 23.90 9.74
C TYR A 256 -9.46 23.28 8.34
N ILE A 257 -8.67 23.77 7.39
CA ILE A 257 -8.58 23.25 6.03
C ILE A 257 -7.13 22.90 5.67
N ARG A 258 -6.91 21.72 5.09
CA ARG A 258 -5.68 21.36 4.38
C ARG A 258 -5.72 21.89 2.95
N ILE A 259 -4.62 22.42 2.44
CA ILE A 259 -4.45 22.75 1.01
C ILE A 259 -3.21 22.05 0.45
N CYS A 260 -3.28 21.57 -0.80
CA CYS A 260 -2.17 20.91 -1.49
C CYS A 260 -2.01 21.46 -2.91
N VAL A 261 -0.95 22.23 -3.17
CA VAL A 261 -0.71 22.94 -4.45
C VAL A 261 0.69 22.62 -4.97
N LEU A 262 0.76 21.51 -5.70
CA LEU A 262 2.02 20.93 -6.18
C LEU A 262 2.33 21.32 -7.62
N SER A 263 1.32 21.41 -8.50
CA SER A 263 1.50 21.78 -9.91
C SER A 263 1.28 23.28 -10.19
N SER A 264 1.88 23.78 -11.27
CA SER A 264 1.65 25.14 -11.77
C SER A 264 0.18 25.40 -12.13
N GLN A 265 -0.56 24.40 -12.61
CA GLN A 265 -2.01 24.52 -12.86
C GLN A 265 -2.80 24.77 -11.56
N GLN A 266 -2.45 24.08 -10.47
CA GLN A 266 -3.08 24.29 -9.16
C GLN A 266 -2.70 25.65 -8.57
N TRP A 267 -1.47 26.11 -8.82
CA TRP A 267 -1.01 27.44 -8.43
C TRP A 267 -1.79 28.55 -9.16
N ALA A 268 -1.94 28.43 -10.49
CA ALA A 268 -2.76 29.32 -11.29
C ALA A 268 -4.23 29.32 -10.83
N GLY A 269 -4.77 28.15 -10.48
CA GLY A 269 -6.11 28.00 -9.88
C GLY A 269 -6.27 28.75 -8.55
N LEU A 270 -5.33 28.58 -7.62
CA LEU A 270 -5.33 29.30 -6.33
C LEU A 270 -5.17 30.81 -6.52
N SER A 271 -4.28 31.23 -7.42
CA SER A 271 -4.10 32.64 -7.77
C SER A 271 -5.38 33.25 -8.34
N ALA A 272 -6.05 32.58 -9.27
CA ALA A 272 -7.33 33.02 -9.84
C ALA A 272 -8.44 33.08 -8.79
N TRP A 273 -8.54 32.08 -7.91
CA TRP A 273 -9.50 32.02 -6.82
C TRP A 273 -9.34 33.21 -5.84
N MET A 274 -8.09 33.53 -5.49
CA MET A 274 -7.73 34.69 -4.66
C MET A 274 -7.74 36.02 -5.43
N ARG A 275 -8.14 36.03 -6.70
CA ARG A 275 -8.21 37.20 -7.61
C ARG A 275 -6.85 37.88 -7.84
N HIS A 276 -5.81 37.07 -8.02
CA HIS A 276 -4.44 37.47 -8.33
C HIS A 276 -3.87 38.49 -7.32
N PRO A 277 -3.69 38.11 -6.04
CA PRO A 277 -3.13 38.99 -5.03
C PRO A 277 -1.71 39.40 -5.42
N LYS A 278 -1.33 40.65 -5.11
CA LYS A 278 0.01 41.21 -5.43
C LYS A 278 1.15 40.36 -4.86
N GLU A 279 0.90 39.66 -3.75
CA GLU A 279 1.82 38.74 -3.09
C GLU A 279 2.18 37.52 -3.97
N PHE A 280 1.38 37.21 -5.00
CA PHE A 280 1.58 36.09 -5.94
C PHE A 280 2.08 36.53 -7.32
N ALA A 281 2.42 37.81 -7.50
CA ALA A 281 2.69 38.39 -8.83
C ALA A 281 4.05 37.99 -9.46
N ASP A 282 4.94 37.35 -8.69
CA ASP A 282 6.22 36.86 -9.22
C ASP A 282 6.02 35.56 -10.02
N GLN A 283 6.48 35.57 -11.27
CA GLN A 283 6.42 34.42 -12.17
C GLN A 283 7.28 33.24 -11.66
N ALA A 284 8.28 33.49 -10.82
CA ALA A 284 9.04 32.43 -10.17
C ALA A 284 8.15 31.45 -9.40
N PHE A 285 6.98 31.87 -8.91
CA PHE A 285 6.07 31.02 -8.15
C PHE A 285 5.33 29.95 -8.97
N ASP A 286 5.49 29.89 -10.29
CA ASP A 286 5.09 28.70 -11.07
C ASP A 286 5.87 27.45 -10.63
N ASP A 287 7.13 27.62 -10.17
CA ASP A 287 7.97 26.57 -9.59
C ASP A 287 7.63 26.29 -8.11
N LEU A 288 7.63 25.01 -7.72
CA LEU A 288 7.29 24.58 -6.36
C LEU A 288 8.36 24.98 -5.33
N SER A 289 9.65 24.90 -5.67
CA SER A 289 10.75 25.23 -4.75
C SER A 289 10.80 26.73 -4.44
N ALA A 290 10.52 27.56 -5.44
CA ALA A 290 10.33 29.00 -5.26
C ALA A 290 9.17 29.31 -4.30
N ARG A 291 8.01 28.64 -4.42
CA ARG A 291 6.88 28.79 -3.48
C ARG A 291 7.26 28.38 -2.05
N LEU A 292 7.99 27.28 -1.88
CA LEU A 292 8.44 26.80 -0.57
C LEU A 292 9.40 27.77 0.12
N THR A 293 10.28 28.42 -0.65
CA THR A 293 11.17 29.47 -0.11
C THR A 293 10.40 30.75 0.27
N ALA A 294 9.25 30.99 -0.36
CA ALA A 294 8.44 32.19 -0.16
C ALA A 294 7.27 32.05 0.83
N VAL A 295 7.13 30.93 1.56
CA VAL A 295 5.97 30.67 2.45
C VAL A 295 5.69 31.78 3.47
N GLY A 296 6.74 32.44 3.99
CA GLY A 296 6.59 33.58 4.90
C GLY A 296 5.84 34.79 4.32
N THR A 297 5.80 34.91 2.99
CA THR A 297 5.02 35.93 2.27
C THR A 297 3.67 35.38 1.78
N LEU A 298 3.67 34.16 1.24
CA LEU A 298 2.48 33.57 0.61
C LEU A 298 1.41 33.15 1.64
N TYR A 299 1.82 32.56 2.76
CA TYR A 299 0.89 31.93 3.70
C TYR A 299 0.08 32.91 4.54
N PRO A 300 0.60 34.08 4.97
CA PRO A 300 -0.23 35.13 5.55
C PRO A 300 -1.32 35.65 4.61
N ALA A 301 -1.04 35.70 3.30
CA ALA A 301 -2.04 36.10 2.31
C ALA A 301 -3.13 35.03 2.13
N ILE A 302 -2.76 33.75 2.06
CA ILE A 302 -3.69 32.62 1.99
C ILE A 302 -4.56 32.54 3.25
N ARG A 303 -3.95 32.61 4.46
CA ARG A 303 -4.67 32.58 5.74
C ARG A 303 -5.77 33.63 5.79
N ARG A 304 -5.44 34.90 5.55
CA ARG A 304 -6.36 36.04 5.54
C ARG A 304 -7.53 35.89 4.56
N PHE A 305 -7.37 35.11 3.49
CA PHE A 305 -8.42 34.83 2.50
C PHE A 305 -9.37 33.69 2.94
N LEU A 306 -8.85 32.68 3.65
CA LEU A 306 -9.59 31.50 4.08
C LEU A 306 -10.26 31.66 5.44
N GLU A 307 -9.65 32.41 6.35
CA GLU A 307 -10.11 32.63 7.73
C GLU A 307 -11.61 33.00 7.87
N PRO A 308 -12.21 33.87 7.03
CA PRO A 308 -13.64 34.21 7.14
C PRO A 308 -14.60 33.23 6.45
N LYS A 309 -14.11 32.16 5.81
CA LYS A 309 -14.92 31.15 5.09
C LYS A 309 -15.09 29.88 5.92
N THR A 310 -16.14 29.11 5.68
CA THR A 310 -16.30 27.78 6.31
C THR A 310 -15.56 26.67 5.56
N ARG A 311 -15.26 25.55 6.23
CA ARG A 311 -14.69 24.32 5.65
C ARG A 311 -15.44 23.91 4.37
N SER A 312 -16.78 23.89 4.43
CA SER A 312 -17.64 23.54 3.29
C SER A 312 -17.52 24.53 2.12
N GLN A 313 -17.52 25.85 2.39
CA GLN A 313 -17.32 26.88 1.36
C GLN A 313 -15.94 26.75 0.69
N ILE A 314 -14.91 26.49 1.48
CA ILE A 314 -13.53 26.34 1.00
C ILE A 314 -13.37 25.09 0.12
N VAL A 315 -13.98 23.96 0.51
CA VAL A 315 -13.96 22.73 -0.31
C VAL A 315 -14.69 22.94 -1.64
N GLU A 316 -15.87 23.56 -1.62
CA GLU A 316 -16.66 23.79 -2.84
C GLU A 316 -16.02 24.82 -3.77
N GLU A 317 -15.55 25.96 -3.26
CA GLU A 317 -14.85 26.95 -4.07
C GLU A 317 -13.51 26.39 -4.58
N GLY A 318 -12.73 25.70 -3.74
CA GLY A 318 -11.46 25.08 -4.14
C GLY A 318 -11.66 24.08 -5.29
N ARG A 319 -12.71 23.26 -5.23
CA ARG A 319 -13.13 22.35 -6.30
C ARG A 319 -13.39 23.08 -7.61
N GLN A 320 -14.10 24.21 -7.59
CA GLN A 320 -14.40 25.03 -8.78
C GLN A 320 -13.14 25.61 -9.45
N PHE A 321 -12.14 26.01 -8.66
CA PHE A 321 -10.88 26.58 -9.16
C PHE A 321 -9.76 25.53 -9.40
N GLY A 322 -10.04 24.24 -9.23
CA GLY A 322 -9.04 23.18 -9.43
C GLY A 322 -7.96 23.13 -8.34
N VAL A 323 -8.27 23.63 -7.15
CA VAL A 323 -7.38 23.65 -5.97
C VAL A 323 -7.75 22.48 -5.04
N PRO A 324 -6.84 21.50 -4.82
CA PRO A 324 -7.01 20.46 -3.82
C PRO A 324 -7.08 21.05 -2.41
N THR A 325 -8.26 20.97 -1.81
CA THR A 325 -8.57 21.41 -0.45
C THR A 325 -9.24 20.24 0.29
N GLY A 326 -9.06 20.14 1.61
CA GLY A 326 -9.66 19.09 2.43
C GLY A 326 -10.06 19.62 3.80
N ALA A 327 -11.33 19.44 4.17
CA ALA A 327 -11.81 19.76 5.51
C ALA A 327 -11.10 18.87 6.52
N LEU A 328 -10.53 19.46 7.58
CA LEU A 328 -9.99 18.68 8.69
C LEU A 328 -11.18 18.27 9.56
N LEU A 329 -11.50 16.97 9.55
CA LEU A 329 -12.67 16.40 10.24
C LEU A 329 -12.28 15.65 11.53
N GLU A 330 -13.20 15.59 12.48
CA GLU A 330 -13.14 14.63 13.59
C GLU A 330 -13.76 13.28 13.20
N LEU A 331 -13.39 12.19 13.90
CA LEU A 331 -13.97 10.86 13.65
C LEU A 331 -15.49 10.83 13.76
N SER A 332 -16.06 11.64 14.65
CA SER A 332 -17.51 11.73 14.80
C SER A 332 -18.18 12.50 13.65
N GLU A 333 -17.47 13.41 12.98
CA GLU A 333 -17.96 14.12 11.80
C GLU A 333 -17.99 13.20 10.57
N ILE A 334 -16.95 12.38 10.34
CA ILE A 334 -16.88 11.36 9.26
C ILE A 334 -18.13 10.48 9.22
N LEU A 335 -18.63 10.04 10.38
CA LEU A 335 -19.82 9.19 10.47
C LEU A 335 -21.12 9.92 10.04
N ARG A 336 -21.13 11.25 10.04
CA ARG A 336 -22.29 12.09 9.70
C ARG A 336 -22.19 12.74 8.32
N GLU A 337 -21.00 12.71 7.70
CA GLU A 337 -20.77 13.24 6.35
C GLU A 337 -21.49 12.44 5.25
N ASP A 338 -22.22 13.17 4.40
CA ASP A 338 -22.96 12.61 3.26
C ASP A 338 -22.05 11.83 2.30
N HIS A 339 -20.80 12.26 2.14
CA HIS A 339 -19.82 11.57 1.28
C HIS A 339 -19.59 10.12 1.73
N PHE A 340 -19.34 9.87 3.02
CA PHE A 340 -19.09 8.51 3.52
C PHE A 340 -20.38 7.70 3.67
N ALA A 341 -21.52 8.36 3.85
CA ALA A 341 -22.85 7.74 3.87
C ALA A 341 -23.23 7.19 2.48
N ASP A 342 -23.21 8.02 1.43
CA ASP A 342 -23.54 7.65 0.04
C ASP A 342 -22.64 6.55 -0.51
N ARG A 343 -21.38 6.54 -0.09
CA ARG A 343 -20.40 5.52 -0.48
C ARG A 343 -20.66 4.16 0.15
N THR A 344 -21.49 4.08 1.19
CA THR A 344 -21.69 2.92 2.05
C THR A 344 -20.40 2.43 2.71
N SER A 345 -19.46 3.34 3.02
CA SER A 345 -18.14 3.00 3.61
C SER A 345 -18.24 2.43 5.03
N SER A 346 -19.38 2.64 5.69
CA SER A 346 -19.79 1.94 6.92
C SER A 346 -21.19 1.34 6.74
N ALA A 347 -21.49 0.27 7.46
CA ALA A 347 -22.79 -0.38 7.48
C ALA A 347 -23.26 -0.63 8.91
N PHE A 348 -24.57 -0.67 9.11
CA PHE A 348 -25.16 -1.12 10.37
C PHE A 348 -25.27 -2.64 10.38
N ILE A 349 -24.87 -3.26 11.50
CA ILE A 349 -25.07 -4.68 11.80
C ILE A 349 -25.95 -4.83 13.04
N GLU A 350 -26.72 -5.90 13.10
CA GLU A 350 -27.44 -6.33 14.29
C GLU A 350 -26.64 -7.43 14.98
N THR A 351 -26.27 -7.23 16.24
CA THR A 351 -25.58 -8.21 17.09
C THR A 351 -26.48 -8.58 18.29
N LYS A 352 -26.18 -9.65 19.02
CA LYS A 352 -26.90 -10.00 20.26
C LYS A 352 -26.74 -8.93 21.37
N ALA A 353 -25.71 -8.09 21.28
CA ALA A 353 -25.46 -6.99 22.20
C ALA A 353 -26.15 -5.67 21.77
N GLY A 354 -26.61 -5.58 20.52
CA GLY A 354 -27.26 -4.40 19.96
C GLY A 354 -26.79 -4.05 18.55
N ARG A 355 -27.27 -2.90 18.06
CA ARG A 355 -27.01 -2.42 16.70
C ARG A 355 -25.74 -1.58 16.64
N LEU A 356 -24.75 -2.03 15.87
CA LEU A 356 -23.47 -1.35 15.67
C LEU A 356 -23.34 -0.79 14.26
N ARG A 357 -22.47 0.22 14.09
CA ARG A 357 -22.07 0.75 12.78
C ARG A 357 -20.58 0.55 12.58
N ILE A 358 -20.19 -0.36 11.71
CA ILE A 358 -18.79 -0.77 11.49
C ILE A 358 -18.34 -0.56 10.03
N PRO A 359 -17.03 -0.55 9.72
CA PRO A 359 -16.51 -0.39 8.36
C PRO A 359 -16.96 -1.49 7.38
N ASN A 360 -17.39 -1.09 6.19
CA ASN A 360 -18.04 -1.98 5.22
C ASN A 360 -17.06 -2.52 4.16
N GLY A 361 -15.93 -3.04 4.61
CA GLY A 361 -14.81 -3.48 3.78
C GLY A 361 -14.05 -2.32 3.10
N ILE A 362 -13.07 -2.62 2.26
CA ILE A 362 -12.19 -1.60 1.65
C ILE A 362 -12.34 -1.40 0.13
N MET A 363 -12.97 -2.32 -0.62
CA MET A 363 -13.03 -2.26 -2.09
C MET A 363 -14.43 -2.47 -2.69
N LYS A 364 -14.63 -1.99 -3.93
CA LYS A 364 -15.76 -2.40 -4.79
C LYS A 364 -15.27 -3.32 -5.92
N VAL A 365 -16.05 -4.35 -6.20
CA VAL A 365 -15.86 -5.38 -7.23
C VAL A 365 -17.04 -5.30 -8.19
N ASN A 366 -16.79 -5.15 -9.49
CA ASN A 366 -17.85 -5.01 -10.51
C ASN A 366 -18.88 -3.91 -10.18
N GLY A 367 -18.44 -2.83 -9.50
CA GLY A 367 -19.29 -1.74 -9.01
C GLY A 367 -20.02 -1.99 -7.68
N ALA A 368 -20.14 -3.25 -7.23
CA ALA A 368 -20.73 -3.61 -5.94
C ALA A 368 -19.70 -3.56 -4.80
N ARG A 369 -20.10 -3.21 -3.58
CA ARG A 369 -19.21 -3.19 -2.41
C ARG A 369 -18.88 -4.62 -1.95
N ALA A 370 -17.59 -4.97 -1.95
CA ALA A 370 -17.10 -6.17 -1.26
C ALA A 370 -16.93 -5.82 0.22
N GLY A 371 -17.98 -6.08 1.00
CA GLY A 371 -18.09 -5.66 2.40
C GLY A 371 -18.89 -6.63 3.25
N ILE A 372 -19.46 -6.14 4.34
CA ILE A 372 -20.16 -6.93 5.36
C ILE A 372 -21.42 -7.57 4.79
N ARG A 373 -21.62 -8.86 5.10
CA ARG A 373 -22.81 -9.66 4.78
C ARG A 373 -23.40 -10.37 6.00
N ARG A 374 -22.60 -10.62 7.03
CA ARG A 374 -23.00 -11.13 8.35
C ARG A 374 -22.10 -10.55 9.46
N PRO A 375 -22.59 -10.40 10.70
CA PRO A 375 -21.76 -9.99 11.85
C PRO A 375 -20.65 -11.01 12.13
N ALA A 376 -19.77 -10.68 13.08
CA ALA A 376 -18.76 -11.60 13.58
C ALA A 376 -19.40 -12.79 14.30
N PRO A 377 -18.78 -13.98 14.23
CA PRO A 377 -19.29 -15.16 14.89
C PRO A 377 -19.14 -15.04 16.41
N TYR A 378 -20.05 -15.68 17.15
CA TYR A 378 -19.81 -15.93 18.57
C TYR A 378 -18.88 -17.14 18.75
N PRO A 379 -18.13 -17.23 19.87
CA PRO A 379 -17.27 -18.36 20.16
C PRO A 379 -18.00 -19.71 20.04
N GLY A 380 -17.54 -20.54 19.10
CA GLY A 380 -18.12 -21.85 18.83
C GLY A 380 -19.49 -21.88 18.15
N GLU A 381 -20.02 -20.74 17.67
CA GLU A 381 -21.37 -20.64 17.07
C GLU A 381 -21.61 -21.60 15.90
N HIS A 382 -20.55 -21.90 15.14
CA HIS A 382 -20.62 -22.74 13.95
C HIS A 382 -20.08 -24.16 14.17
N ASN A 383 -19.78 -24.54 15.43
CA ASN A 383 -19.27 -25.87 15.79
C ASN A 383 -20.12 -26.97 15.13
N ASP A 384 -21.42 -27.01 15.43
CA ASP A 384 -22.34 -28.03 14.94
C ASP A 384 -22.43 -28.11 13.41
N GLU A 385 -22.34 -26.98 12.71
CA GLU A 385 -22.42 -26.90 11.25
C GLU A 385 -21.14 -27.44 10.59
N ILE A 386 -19.99 -27.10 11.17
CA ILE A 386 -18.67 -27.43 10.63
C ILE A 386 -18.30 -28.87 10.97
N MET A 387 -18.49 -29.32 12.22
CA MET A 387 -18.18 -30.69 12.65
C MET A 387 -18.94 -31.74 11.83
N LYS A 388 -20.22 -31.49 11.49
CA LYS A 388 -21.04 -32.39 10.65
C LYS A 388 -20.52 -32.56 9.21
N ARG A 389 -19.64 -31.67 8.74
CA ARG A 389 -19.07 -31.68 7.38
C ARG A 389 -17.59 -32.06 7.35
N LEU A 390 -16.96 -32.35 8.49
CA LEU A 390 -15.56 -32.76 8.54
C LEU A 390 -15.36 -34.16 7.92
N PRO A 391 -14.31 -34.37 7.12
CA PRO A 391 -13.92 -35.70 6.69
C PRO A 391 -13.40 -36.54 7.87
N PRO A 392 -13.38 -37.89 7.76
CA PRO A 392 -12.59 -38.71 8.67
C PRO A 392 -11.10 -38.34 8.58
N LEU A 393 -10.38 -38.39 9.72
CA LEU A 393 -8.97 -38.02 9.78
C LEU A 393 -8.14 -38.86 8.80
N TYR A 394 -7.65 -38.24 7.72
CA TYR A 394 -6.81 -38.93 6.74
C TYR A 394 -5.51 -39.48 7.36
N HIS A 395 -5.22 -40.77 7.12
CA HIS A 395 -4.11 -41.52 7.74
C HIS A 395 -2.94 -41.83 6.77
N ARG A 396 -2.85 -41.16 5.62
CA ARG A 396 -1.76 -41.36 4.65
C ARG A 396 -1.04 -40.04 4.33
N PRO A 397 0.30 -40.02 4.28
CA PRO A 397 1.01 -39.02 3.50
C PRO A 397 0.60 -39.13 2.03
N SER A 398 0.45 -38.00 1.35
CA SER A 398 0.39 -38.02 -0.11
C SER A 398 1.74 -38.51 -0.64
N THR A 399 1.79 -39.70 -1.25
CA THR A 399 2.96 -40.19 -1.99
C THR A 399 3.02 -39.63 -3.41
N GLY A 400 2.11 -38.71 -3.77
CA GLY A 400 2.20 -37.94 -5.00
C GLY A 400 3.48 -37.13 -4.97
N LYS A 401 4.41 -37.45 -5.87
CA LYS A 401 5.58 -36.60 -6.12
C LYS A 401 5.07 -35.19 -6.40
N VAL A 402 5.35 -34.26 -5.50
CA VAL A 402 5.36 -32.83 -5.83
C VAL A 402 6.45 -32.70 -6.89
N VAL A 403 6.04 -32.64 -8.16
CA VAL A 403 6.97 -32.33 -9.23
C VAL A 403 7.25 -30.84 -9.09
N PRO A 404 8.50 -30.40 -8.81
CA PRO A 404 8.81 -28.99 -8.76
C PRO A 404 8.69 -28.43 -10.18
N LEU A 405 7.52 -27.87 -10.50
CA LEU A 405 7.17 -27.45 -11.85
C LEU A 405 7.39 -25.95 -12.06
N VAL A 406 8.64 -25.71 -12.50
CA VAL A 406 9.09 -24.62 -13.37
C VAL A 406 9.45 -23.31 -12.67
N SER A 407 10.59 -22.77 -13.12
CA SER A 407 11.18 -21.46 -12.84
C SER A 407 10.35 -20.29 -13.38
N ARG A 408 9.04 -20.28 -13.12
CA ARG A 408 8.11 -19.22 -13.53
C ARG A 408 7.54 -18.54 -12.30
N ARG A 409 7.28 -17.24 -12.40
CA ARG A 409 6.69 -16.43 -11.33
C ARG A 409 5.15 -16.48 -11.40
N PRO A 410 4.42 -16.17 -10.31
CA PRO A 410 2.96 -16.30 -10.24
C PRO A 410 2.20 -15.58 -11.34
N LEU A 411 2.71 -14.42 -11.81
CA LEU A 411 2.07 -13.59 -12.83
C LEU A 411 2.79 -13.63 -14.19
N ASP A 412 3.68 -14.61 -14.42
CA ASP A 412 4.31 -14.78 -15.74
C ASP A 412 3.25 -14.98 -16.83
N GLY A 413 3.33 -14.15 -17.88
CA GLY A 413 2.36 -14.14 -18.97
C GLY A 413 1.10 -13.28 -18.73
N ILE A 414 0.99 -12.61 -17.57
CA ILE A 414 0.00 -11.56 -17.34
C ILE A 414 0.57 -10.21 -17.80
N ARG A 415 -0.14 -9.46 -18.64
CA ARG A 415 0.24 -8.10 -19.06
C ARG A 415 -0.63 -7.02 -18.43
N VAL A 416 0.00 -5.95 -17.95
CA VAL A 416 -0.64 -4.79 -17.32
C VAL A 416 -0.30 -3.53 -18.12
N LEU A 417 -1.32 -2.74 -18.46
CA LEU A 417 -1.14 -1.35 -18.92
C LEU A 417 -1.38 -0.42 -17.73
N GLU A 418 -0.34 0.27 -17.27
CA GLU A 418 -0.41 1.23 -16.17
C GLU A 418 -0.49 2.66 -16.73
N LEU A 419 -1.63 3.32 -16.52
CA LEU A 419 -1.89 4.71 -16.85
C LEU A 419 -1.73 5.57 -15.59
N GLY A 420 -0.94 6.64 -15.62
CA GLY A 420 -0.91 7.55 -14.47
C GLY A 420 0.06 8.72 -14.52
N VAL A 421 -0.15 9.66 -13.61
CA VAL A 421 0.61 10.93 -13.49
C VAL A 421 0.96 11.34 -12.05
N ARG A 422 0.72 10.49 -11.05
CA ARG A 422 0.93 10.78 -9.61
C ARG A 422 1.58 9.63 -8.83
N VAL A 423 2.30 10.04 -7.78
CA VAL A 423 2.85 9.21 -6.70
C VAL A 423 1.73 8.43 -5.98
N GLY A 424 2.08 7.29 -5.39
CA GLY A 424 1.18 6.43 -4.59
C GLY A 424 0.81 5.12 -5.29
N GLU A 425 0.27 5.20 -6.51
CA GLU A 425 -0.33 4.02 -7.18
C GLU A 425 0.59 3.25 -8.13
N GLY A 426 1.79 3.78 -8.40
CA GLY A 426 2.86 3.02 -9.06
C GLY A 426 3.18 1.72 -8.31
N GLU A 427 2.89 1.65 -7.02
CA GLU A 427 3.16 0.46 -6.22
C GLU A 427 2.26 -0.71 -6.62
N ALA A 428 0.99 -0.49 -7.00
CA ALA A 428 0.11 -1.60 -7.38
C ALA A 428 0.65 -2.32 -8.63
N GLY A 429 1.11 -1.57 -9.64
CA GLY A 429 1.81 -2.14 -10.79
C GLY A 429 3.18 -2.69 -10.43
N ARG A 430 3.93 -2.09 -9.50
CA ARG A 430 5.21 -2.62 -9.01
C ARG A 430 5.05 -3.98 -8.34
N LEU A 431 4.04 -4.16 -7.48
CA LEU A 431 3.73 -5.42 -6.80
C LEU A 431 3.40 -6.53 -7.81
N LEU A 432 2.68 -6.19 -8.90
CA LEU A 432 2.41 -7.14 -9.99
C LEU A 432 3.68 -7.46 -10.79
N ALA A 433 4.54 -6.46 -11.08
CA ALA A 433 5.81 -6.65 -11.78
C ALA A 433 6.83 -7.48 -10.97
N ASP A 434 6.91 -7.21 -9.66
CA ASP A 434 7.71 -7.96 -8.68
C ASP A 434 7.20 -9.42 -8.56
N MET A 435 5.98 -9.74 -9.01
CA MET A 435 5.46 -11.11 -9.11
C MET A 435 5.47 -11.69 -10.55
N GLY A 436 6.16 -11.02 -11.49
CA GLY A 436 6.41 -11.51 -12.87
C GLY A 436 5.54 -10.92 -13.98
N ALA A 437 4.60 -10.02 -13.68
CA ALA A 437 3.76 -9.44 -14.73
C ALA A 437 4.56 -8.54 -15.70
N ASP A 438 4.19 -8.56 -16.98
CA ASP A 438 4.68 -7.63 -18.00
C ASP A 438 3.96 -6.28 -17.84
N VAL A 439 4.49 -5.43 -16.96
CA VAL A 439 3.90 -4.12 -16.64
C VAL A 439 4.48 -3.05 -17.56
N ILE A 440 3.61 -2.53 -18.43
CA ILE A 440 3.91 -1.47 -19.38
C ILE A 440 3.27 -0.18 -18.88
N ARG A 441 4.11 0.75 -18.46
CA ARG A 441 3.70 2.08 -18.03
C ARG A 441 3.51 3.00 -19.25
N VAL A 442 2.30 3.52 -19.41
CA VAL A 442 1.91 4.34 -20.56
C VAL A 442 1.82 5.80 -20.12
N GLU A 443 2.70 6.63 -20.67
CA GLU A 443 2.88 8.01 -20.21
C GLU A 443 2.86 9.01 -21.36
N ASN A 444 2.41 10.24 -21.08
CA ASN A 444 2.53 11.35 -22.01
C ASN A 444 3.72 12.23 -21.60
N THR A 445 4.80 12.28 -22.40
CA THR A 445 5.96 13.15 -22.09
C THR A 445 5.63 14.64 -21.93
N ALA A 446 4.49 15.12 -22.44
CA ALA A 446 4.07 16.51 -22.26
C ALA A 446 3.56 16.77 -20.84
N PHE A 447 3.12 15.71 -20.15
CA PHE A 447 2.62 15.70 -18.78
C PHE A 447 3.23 14.48 -18.05
N PRO A 448 4.56 14.49 -17.84
CA PRO A 448 5.24 13.37 -17.19
C PRO A 448 4.74 13.25 -15.74
N ASP A 449 4.75 12.03 -15.21
CA ASP A 449 4.36 11.76 -13.83
C ASP A 449 5.20 12.58 -12.84
N GLY A 450 4.55 13.13 -11.81
CA GLY A 450 5.21 13.96 -10.80
C GLY A 450 6.38 13.27 -10.09
N SER A 451 6.35 11.94 -9.95
CA SER A 451 7.47 11.16 -9.42
C SER A 451 8.74 11.27 -10.26
N ARG A 452 8.65 11.61 -11.56
CA ARG A 452 9.81 11.76 -12.45
C ARG A 452 10.57 13.08 -12.27
N GLN A 453 10.10 13.99 -11.41
CA GLN A 453 10.81 15.23 -11.09
C GLN A 453 12.13 14.91 -10.38
N THR A 454 13.24 15.46 -10.87
CA THR A 454 14.59 15.20 -10.35
C THR A 454 15.26 16.46 -9.83
N ASN A 455 16.29 16.30 -9.00
CA ASN A 455 17.11 17.40 -8.52
C ASN A 455 18.33 17.62 -9.41
N HIS A 456 18.92 18.81 -9.33
CA HIS A 456 20.20 19.27 -9.91
C HIS A 456 21.17 18.15 -10.37
N GLY A 457 20.95 17.60 -11.57
CA GLY A 457 21.85 16.65 -12.24
C GLY A 457 21.51 15.16 -12.15
N GLU A 458 20.52 14.71 -11.35
CA GLU A 458 20.05 13.30 -11.39
C GLU A 458 19.07 13.11 -12.59
N GLN A 459 19.20 12.02 -13.37
CA GLN A 459 18.33 11.73 -14.53
C GLN A 459 17.03 10.97 -14.17
N ILE A 460 16.95 10.41 -12.96
CA ILE A 460 15.76 9.77 -12.41
C ILE A 460 15.69 10.03 -10.91
N SER A 461 14.48 10.20 -10.35
CA SER A 461 14.29 10.41 -8.92
C SER A 461 14.35 9.08 -8.15
N THR A 462 14.53 9.16 -6.82
CA THR A 462 14.43 8.02 -5.91
C THR A 462 13.07 7.34 -5.95
N VAL A 463 11.99 8.15 -5.94
CA VAL A 463 10.60 7.66 -6.00
C VAL A 463 10.34 6.97 -7.32
N ALA A 464 10.73 7.56 -8.44
CA ALA A 464 10.57 6.95 -9.76
C ALA A 464 11.42 5.67 -9.92
N ALA A 465 12.60 5.61 -9.28
CA ALA A 465 13.46 4.43 -9.31
C ALA A 465 12.92 3.24 -8.51
N SER A 466 12.31 3.48 -7.33
CA SER A 466 11.62 2.43 -6.55
C SER A 466 10.30 2.04 -7.23
N GLU A 467 9.40 3.01 -7.51
CA GLU A 467 8.04 2.73 -7.99
C GLU A 467 7.96 2.16 -9.41
N ASN A 468 8.98 2.35 -10.25
CA ASN A 468 8.99 1.85 -11.63
C ASN A 468 10.04 0.76 -11.89
N ARG A 469 10.66 0.22 -10.84
CA ARG A 469 11.49 -0.99 -10.96
C ARG A 469 10.68 -2.14 -11.56
N ASN A 470 11.33 -3.04 -12.28
CA ASN A 470 10.69 -4.18 -12.94
C ASN A 470 9.59 -3.86 -13.98
N LYS A 471 9.32 -2.59 -14.31
CA LYS A 471 8.39 -2.17 -15.38
C LYS A 471 9.10 -1.91 -16.71
N THR A 472 8.32 -1.62 -17.75
CA THR A 472 8.77 -0.94 -18.99
C THR A 472 7.94 0.34 -19.19
N SER A 473 8.38 1.28 -20.03
CA SER A 473 7.64 2.53 -20.31
C SER A 473 7.50 2.79 -21.82
N ILE A 474 6.30 3.21 -22.23
CA ILE A 474 5.96 3.67 -23.57
C ILE A 474 5.35 5.08 -23.54
N GLY A 475 5.84 5.96 -24.41
CA GLY A 475 5.31 7.30 -24.59
C GLY A 475 4.15 7.35 -25.59
N ILE A 476 2.91 7.55 -25.13
CA ILE A 476 1.71 7.67 -25.97
C ILE A 476 0.92 8.92 -25.60
N ASN A 477 0.57 9.74 -26.60
CA ASN A 477 -0.40 10.83 -26.42
C ASN A 477 -1.85 10.32 -26.58
N LEU A 478 -2.52 9.99 -25.48
CA LEU A 478 -3.91 9.50 -25.49
C LEU A 478 -4.95 10.53 -25.97
N LEU A 479 -4.58 11.82 -26.08
CA LEU A 479 -5.44 12.87 -26.64
C LEU A 479 -5.43 12.88 -28.18
N ASP A 480 -4.45 12.22 -28.81
CA ASP A 480 -4.44 12.02 -30.26
C ASP A 480 -5.27 10.76 -30.59
N PRO A 481 -6.25 10.82 -31.53
CA PRO A 481 -7.03 9.64 -31.91
C PRO A 481 -6.18 8.43 -32.36
N ASN A 482 -5.01 8.66 -32.95
CA ASN A 482 -4.07 7.60 -33.30
C ASN A 482 -3.39 7.03 -32.05
N GLY A 483 -3.02 7.88 -31.08
CA GLY A 483 -2.45 7.43 -29.80
C GLY A 483 -3.46 6.62 -28.99
N LEU A 484 -4.72 7.06 -28.98
CA LEU A 484 -5.83 6.33 -28.38
C LEU A 484 -6.06 4.98 -29.07
N GLN A 485 -5.98 4.91 -30.40
CA GLN A 485 -6.08 3.63 -31.12
C GLN A 485 -4.91 2.70 -30.80
N LEU A 486 -3.67 3.20 -30.76
CA LEU A 486 -2.50 2.39 -30.39
C LEU A 486 -2.63 1.83 -28.96
N PHE A 487 -3.23 2.59 -28.03
CA PHE A 487 -3.54 2.08 -26.69
C PHE A 487 -4.61 0.97 -26.75
N LYS A 488 -5.68 1.14 -27.54
CA LYS A 488 -6.71 0.10 -27.74
C LYS A 488 -6.13 -1.17 -28.38
N ASP A 489 -5.15 -1.04 -29.26
CA ASP A 489 -4.43 -2.17 -29.85
C ASP A 489 -3.57 -2.92 -28.81
N LEU A 490 -3.00 -2.21 -27.81
CA LEU A 490 -2.34 -2.83 -26.65
C LEU A 490 -3.34 -3.56 -25.73
N VAL A 491 -4.55 -3.02 -25.53
CA VAL A 491 -5.61 -3.62 -24.70
C VAL A 491 -6.02 -5.00 -25.19
N VAL A 492 -6.02 -5.24 -26.51
CA VAL A 492 -6.27 -6.57 -27.11
C VAL A 492 -5.31 -7.64 -26.58
N GLN A 493 -4.08 -7.27 -26.25
CA GLN A 493 -3.00 -8.17 -25.81
C GLN A 493 -2.66 -8.03 -24.32
N SER A 494 -3.54 -7.40 -23.54
CA SER A 494 -3.33 -7.12 -22.12
C SER A 494 -4.39 -7.78 -21.25
N ASP A 495 -4.06 -8.07 -20.00
CA ASP A 495 -4.97 -8.67 -19.03
C ASP A 495 -5.60 -7.64 -18.10
N ILE A 496 -4.85 -6.58 -17.80
CA ILE A 496 -5.21 -5.56 -16.82
C ILE A 496 -4.95 -4.16 -17.41
N VAL A 497 -5.88 -3.23 -17.19
CA VAL A 497 -5.61 -1.78 -17.23
C VAL A 497 -5.71 -1.25 -15.80
N LEU A 498 -4.65 -0.59 -15.33
CA LEU A 498 -4.58 0.11 -14.06
C LEU A 498 -4.51 1.62 -14.36
N SER A 499 -5.34 2.44 -13.73
CA SER A 499 -5.33 3.90 -13.90
C SER A 499 -5.42 4.65 -12.57
N ASN A 500 -4.69 5.77 -12.47
CA ASN A 500 -4.71 6.68 -11.32
C ASN A 500 -5.28 8.08 -11.63
N PHE A 501 -6.11 8.17 -12.66
CA PHE A 501 -6.60 9.45 -13.15
C PHE A 501 -7.71 10.05 -12.27
N LYS A 502 -8.05 11.31 -12.54
CA LYS A 502 -9.25 11.91 -11.95
C LYS A 502 -10.47 11.11 -12.41
N LEU A 503 -11.47 11.00 -11.54
CA LEU A 503 -12.77 10.40 -11.89
C LEU A 503 -13.30 10.96 -13.21
N ARG A 504 -13.84 10.07 -14.06
CA ARG A 504 -14.30 10.31 -15.45
C ARG A 504 -13.23 10.55 -16.50
N THR A 505 -11.95 10.77 -16.19
CA THR A 505 -10.92 10.91 -17.24
C THR A 505 -10.84 9.67 -18.12
N MET A 506 -11.00 8.46 -17.57
CA MET A 506 -11.08 7.22 -18.35
C MET A 506 -12.32 7.18 -19.27
N ASP A 507 -13.48 7.66 -18.80
CA ASP A 507 -14.71 7.73 -19.61
C ASP A 507 -14.58 8.77 -20.74
N GLU A 508 -14.02 9.94 -20.44
CA GLU A 508 -13.78 11.06 -21.37
C GLU A 508 -12.77 10.68 -22.48
N LEU A 509 -11.75 9.88 -22.16
CA LEU A 509 -10.83 9.29 -23.13
C LEU A 509 -11.44 8.14 -23.94
N GLY A 510 -12.65 7.67 -23.60
CA GLY A 510 -13.28 6.51 -24.24
C GLY A 510 -12.57 5.19 -23.91
N LEU A 511 -12.10 5.07 -22.67
CA LEU A 511 -11.36 3.96 -22.05
C LEU A 511 -12.08 3.42 -20.80
N SER A 512 -13.40 3.64 -20.65
CA SER A 512 -14.19 3.04 -19.57
C SER A 512 -14.13 1.50 -19.62
N TYR A 513 -14.39 0.83 -18.50
CA TYR A 513 -14.45 -0.64 -18.47
C TYR A 513 -15.37 -1.23 -19.55
N THR A 514 -16.55 -0.63 -19.77
CA THR A 514 -17.50 -1.08 -20.81
C THR A 514 -16.87 -1.05 -22.20
N GLN A 515 -16.19 0.04 -22.56
CA GLN A 515 -15.51 0.20 -23.85
C GLN A 515 -14.27 -0.70 -23.98
N LEU A 516 -13.54 -0.93 -22.89
CA LEU A 516 -12.39 -1.85 -22.89
C LEU A 516 -12.84 -3.32 -22.97
N ALA A 517 -13.97 -3.68 -22.37
CA ALA A 517 -14.55 -5.01 -22.41
C ALA A 517 -15.13 -5.38 -23.79
N GLU A 518 -15.60 -4.39 -24.57
CA GLU A 518 -15.95 -4.57 -25.98
C GLU A 518 -14.74 -4.97 -26.85
N ILE A 519 -13.56 -4.45 -26.52
CA ILE A 519 -12.28 -4.78 -27.20
C ILE A 519 -11.73 -6.12 -26.71
N ASN A 520 -11.79 -6.35 -25.39
CA ASN A 520 -11.24 -7.52 -24.73
C ASN A 520 -12.12 -7.93 -23.53
N PRO A 521 -13.04 -8.90 -23.69
CA PRO A 521 -13.93 -9.36 -22.62
C PRO A 521 -13.24 -9.98 -21.40
N ARG A 522 -11.92 -10.24 -21.48
CA ARG A 522 -11.09 -10.75 -20.38
C ARG A 522 -10.40 -9.64 -19.58
N ILE A 523 -10.53 -8.37 -19.99
CA ILE A 523 -9.81 -7.26 -19.36
C ILE A 523 -10.30 -7.01 -17.94
N ILE A 524 -9.35 -6.85 -17.02
CA ILE A 524 -9.62 -6.36 -15.66
C ILE A 524 -9.26 -4.88 -15.64
N VAL A 525 -10.17 -4.03 -15.18
CA VAL A 525 -9.91 -2.59 -15.08
C VAL A 525 -9.92 -2.17 -13.63
N SER A 526 -8.85 -1.51 -13.20
CA SER A 526 -8.78 -0.88 -11.90
C SER A 526 -8.53 0.60 -12.03
N ASP A 527 -9.48 1.39 -11.53
CA ASP A 527 -9.46 2.86 -11.50
C ASP A 527 -9.72 3.31 -10.05
N PRO A 528 -8.78 3.05 -9.12
CA PRO A 528 -8.79 3.66 -7.79
C PRO A 528 -8.80 5.19 -7.87
N ASN A 529 -9.30 5.81 -6.81
CA ASN A 529 -9.38 7.26 -6.69
C ASN A 529 -9.46 7.64 -5.21
N VAL A 530 -8.76 8.70 -4.82
CA VAL A 530 -8.65 9.18 -3.42
C VAL A 530 -9.99 9.23 -2.67
N PHE A 531 -11.05 9.75 -3.30
CA PHE A 531 -12.41 9.82 -2.76
C PHE A 531 -13.38 8.79 -3.39
N GLY A 532 -12.90 8.04 -4.39
CA GLY A 532 -13.62 7.02 -5.14
C GLY A 532 -14.79 7.57 -5.99
N SER A 533 -15.43 6.66 -6.73
CA SER A 533 -16.37 7.00 -7.82
C SER A 533 -17.81 7.39 -7.44
N THR A 534 -18.13 7.60 -6.15
CA THR A 534 -19.50 7.84 -5.67
C THR A 534 -19.54 8.77 -4.45
N GLY A 535 -20.67 9.46 -4.23
CA GLY A 535 -20.88 10.44 -3.17
C GLY A 535 -20.52 11.88 -3.57
N PRO A 536 -20.97 12.91 -2.85
CA PRO A 536 -20.80 14.32 -3.21
C PRO A 536 -19.35 14.75 -3.50
N GLY A 537 -18.38 14.36 -2.67
CA GLY A 537 -16.94 14.67 -2.88
C GLY A 537 -16.21 13.86 -3.97
N SER A 538 -16.90 13.04 -4.77
CA SER A 538 -16.24 12.11 -5.71
C SER A 538 -15.50 12.77 -6.89
N ASP A 539 -15.83 14.01 -7.23
CA ASP A 539 -15.16 14.79 -8.29
C ASP A 539 -14.12 15.79 -7.76
N GLN A 540 -13.87 15.77 -6.45
CA GLN A 540 -12.84 16.57 -5.75
C GLN A 540 -11.43 16.12 -6.18
N LEU A 541 -10.49 17.07 -6.23
CA LEU A 541 -9.08 16.74 -6.45
C LEU A 541 -8.46 16.28 -5.13
N GLY A 542 -8.06 15.00 -5.08
CA GLY A 542 -7.39 14.40 -3.94
C GLY A 542 -5.87 14.24 -4.10
N TYR A 543 -5.21 14.16 -2.95
CA TYR A 543 -3.86 13.67 -2.68
C TYR A 543 -3.88 13.05 -1.27
N GLY A 544 -2.95 12.16 -0.91
CA GLY A 544 -2.85 11.57 0.43
C GLY A 544 -3.10 12.54 1.60
N PRO A 545 -2.40 13.68 1.71
CA PRO A 545 -2.62 14.70 2.75
C PRO A 545 -4.04 15.28 2.80
N VAL A 546 -4.70 15.38 1.64
CA VAL A 546 -6.07 15.91 1.51
C VAL A 546 -7.09 14.86 1.97
N SER A 547 -6.85 13.57 1.66
CA SER A 547 -7.64 12.48 2.25
C SER A 547 -7.42 12.37 3.77
N GLN A 548 -6.18 12.40 4.27
CA GLN A 548 -5.87 12.32 5.71
C GLN A 548 -6.63 13.37 6.54
N ALA A 549 -6.75 14.60 6.03
CA ALA A 549 -7.55 15.64 6.66
C ALA A 549 -9.06 15.30 6.61
N SER A 550 -9.56 14.94 5.42
CA SER A 550 -10.97 14.66 5.14
C SER A 550 -11.49 13.36 5.75
N THR A 551 -10.61 12.52 6.30
CA THR A 551 -10.92 11.28 7.03
C THR A 551 -10.41 11.32 8.48
N GLY A 552 -10.10 12.51 8.99
CA GLY A 552 -9.75 12.74 10.40
C GLY A 552 -8.48 12.07 10.93
N LEU A 553 -7.69 11.40 10.09
CA LEU A 553 -6.39 10.86 10.49
C LEU A 553 -5.42 12.00 10.89
N THR A 554 -5.46 13.12 10.17
CA THR A 554 -4.78 14.37 10.57
C THR A 554 -5.18 14.83 11.97
N PHE A 555 -6.47 14.72 12.34
CA PHE A 555 -6.96 15.22 13.64
C PHE A 555 -6.38 14.44 14.81
N LEU A 556 -6.16 13.14 14.64
CA LEU A 556 -5.57 12.26 15.63
C LEU A 556 -4.05 12.47 15.76
N TRP A 557 -3.37 12.90 14.69
CA TRP A 557 -1.91 12.96 14.61
C TRP A 557 -1.34 14.34 14.96
N LYS A 558 -1.61 14.77 16.19
CA LYS A 558 -1.24 16.09 16.73
C LYS A 558 -0.69 16.01 18.15
N TYR A 559 0.09 17.01 18.55
CA TYR A 559 0.47 17.17 19.96
C TYR A 559 -0.69 17.72 20.81
N ALA A 560 -0.76 17.28 22.06
CA ALA A 560 -1.60 17.88 23.09
C ALA A 560 -0.91 19.13 23.69
N ASP A 561 -0.75 20.18 22.88
CA ASP A 561 -0.15 21.44 23.31
C ASP A 561 -1.25 22.48 23.68
N PRO A 562 -1.33 22.95 24.94
CA PRO A 562 -2.36 23.90 25.35
C PRO A 562 -2.09 25.34 24.90
N GLU A 563 -0.85 25.70 24.53
CA GLU A 563 -0.52 27.04 24.00
C GLU A 563 -0.60 27.08 22.47
N GLN A 564 -0.33 25.96 21.80
CA GLN A 564 -0.54 25.78 20.36
C GLN A 564 -1.75 24.88 20.11
N PHE A 565 -2.94 25.50 20.07
CA PHE A 565 -4.26 24.83 19.98
C PHE A 565 -4.40 23.80 18.84
N PHE A 566 -3.50 23.78 17.84
CA PHE A 566 -3.47 22.76 16.79
C PHE A 566 -2.04 22.53 16.23
N ALA A 567 -1.27 21.66 16.88
CA ALA A 567 0.11 21.30 16.51
C ALA A 567 0.16 19.97 15.72
N ILE A 568 -0.08 20.04 14.40
CA ILE A 568 -0.14 18.88 13.48
C ILE A 568 1.27 18.41 13.09
N ALA A 569 1.51 17.09 13.05
CA ALA A 569 2.80 16.52 12.65
C ALA A 569 2.72 15.42 11.57
N ASP A 570 1.59 15.30 10.85
CA ASP A 570 1.40 14.28 9.80
C ASP A 570 2.08 14.60 8.45
N ALA A 571 2.49 15.84 8.19
CA ALA A 571 2.97 16.28 6.88
C ALA A 571 4.25 15.57 6.38
N THR A 572 4.95 14.84 7.26
CA THR A 572 6.14 14.04 6.95
C THR A 572 5.84 12.57 6.62
N THR A 573 4.63 12.08 6.93
CA THR A 573 4.21 10.67 6.72
C THR A 573 2.83 10.62 6.09
N ILE A 574 2.79 10.21 4.83
CA ILE A 574 1.54 10.09 4.10
C ILE A 574 1.05 8.65 4.21
N ASP A 575 -0.20 8.51 4.65
CA ASP A 575 -0.89 7.24 4.84
C ASP A 575 -2.32 7.42 4.29
N PRO A 576 -2.88 6.45 3.52
CA PRO A 576 -2.51 5.05 3.44
C PRO A 576 -2.19 4.63 2.00
N GLU A 577 -1.46 5.44 1.23
CA GLU A 577 -1.27 5.22 -0.22
C GLU A 577 -0.70 3.81 -0.51
N HIS A 578 0.27 3.35 0.28
CA HIS A 578 0.86 2.00 0.16
C HIS A 578 -0.07 0.85 0.61
N THR A 579 -1.00 1.12 1.52
CA THR A 579 -2.05 0.17 1.93
C THR A 579 -3.13 0.05 0.85
N ALA A 580 -3.53 1.18 0.25
CA ALA A 580 -4.49 1.25 -0.83
C ALA A 580 -3.93 0.61 -2.13
N ALA A 581 -2.64 0.77 -2.41
CA ALA A 581 -1.96 0.08 -3.51
C ALA A 581 -1.98 -1.46 -3.33
N ARG A 582 -1.68 -1.97 -2.12
CA ARG A 582 -1.82 -3.42 -1.81
C ARG A 582 -3.26 -3.89 -1.92
N ALA A 583 -4.23 -3.15 -1.40
CA ALA A 583 -5.65 -3.46 -1.53
C ALA A 583 -6.12 -3.54 -3.00
N THR A 584 -5.58 -2.65 -3.85
CA THR A 584 -5.82 -2.64 -5.30
C THR A 584 -5.23 -3.88 -5.96
N ALA A 585 -3.97 -4.21 -5.65
CA ALA A 585 -3.31 -5.42 -6.16
C ALA A 585 -4.01 -6.72 -5.71
N ILE A 586 -4.49 -6.79 -4.45
CA ILE A 586 -5.31 -7.88 -3.93
C ILE A 586 -6.57 -8.06 -4.78
N GLY A 587 -7.33 -6.98 -5.00
CA GLY A 587 -8.57 -7.04 -5.79
C GLY A 587 -8.32 -7.47 -7.24
N ILE A 588 -7.22 -7.01 -7.85
CA ILE A 588 -6.80 -7.42 -9.21
C ILE A 588 -6.52 -8.93 -9.27
N VAL A 589 -5.75 -9.48 -8.31
CA VAL A 589 -5.47 -10.92 -8.26
C VAL A 589 -6.73 -11.73 -7.94
N ALA A 590 -7.63 -11.20 -7.10
CA ALA A 590 -8.93 -11.80 -6.85
C ALA A 590 -9.79 -11.86 -8.13
N GLN A 591 -9.80 -10.81 -8.97
CA GLN A 591 -10.42 -10.87 -10.30
C GLN A 591 -9.70 -11.84 -11.25
N LEU A 592 -8.37 -11.98 -11.19
CA LEU A 592 -7.66 -13.00 -11.96
C LEU A 592 -8.13 -14.42 -11.57
N ILE A 593 -8.34 -14.69 -10.27
CA ILE A 593 -8.91 -15.95 -9.76
C ILE A 593 -10.33 -16.15 -10.31
N ARG A 594 -11.23 -15.16 -10.18
CA ARG A 594 -12.59 -15.21 -10.73
C ARG A 594 -12.60 -15.47 -12.24
N ARG A 595 -11.76 -14.75 -12.99
CA ARG A 595 -11.61 -14.86 -14.45
C ARG A 595 -11.15 -16.25 -14.91
N ARG A 596 -10.40 -17.00 -14.09
CA ARG A 596 -10.07 -18.42 -14.40
C ARG A 596 -11.31 -19.31 -14.42
N ASN A 597 -12.29 -19.02 -13.56
CA ASN A 597 -13.50 -19.84 -13.42
C ASN A 597 -14.57 -19.50 -14.46
N ILE A 598 -14.75 -18.21 -14.79
CA ILE A 598 -15.86 -17.74 -15.65
C ILE A 598 -15.41 -17.17 -17.01
N GLY A 599 -14.11 -17.03 -17.26
CA GLY A 599 -13.56 -16.60 -18.54
C GLY A 599 -13.65 -15.10 -18.85
N ILE A 600 -14.43 -14.32 -18.12
CA ILE A 600 -14.60 -12.86 -18.28
C ILE A 600 -13.87 -12.06 -17.21
N GLY A 601 -13.52 -10.81 -17.55
CA GLY A 601 -12.90 -9.84 -16.65
C GLY A 601 -13.89 -9.16 -15.69
N GLY A 602 -13.58 -7.94 -15.30
CA GLY A 602 -14.36 -7.17 -14.33
C GLY A 602 -13.67 -5.88 -13.87
N THR A 603 -14.27 -5.21 -12.88
CA THR A 603 -13.68 -4.00 -12.28
C THR A 603 -13.31 -4.18 -10.82
N VAL A 604 -12.30 -3.41 -10.38
CA VAL A 604 -11.88 -3.27 -8.98
C VAL A 604 -11.61 -1.80 -8.72
N THR A 605 -12.26 -1.20 -7.73
CA THR A 605 -11.97 0.18 -7.31
C THR A 605 -11.77 0.24 -5.81
N VAL A 606 -10.61 0.75 -5.40
CA VAL A 606 -10.28 1.09 -4.01
C VAL A 606 -10.36 2.61 -3.86
N SER A 607 -10.76 3.08 -2.68
CA SER A 607 -10.69 4.50 -2.33
C SER A 607 -9.72 4.66 -1.17
N HIS A 608 -8.79 5.61 -1.27
CA HIS A 608 -7.86 5.91 -0.17
C HIS A 608 -8.67 6.30 1.07
N ALA A 609 -9.70 7.12 0.90
CA ALA A 609 -10.56 7.55 1.99
C ALA A 609 -11.37 6.38 2.61
N ASP A 610 -11.81 5.39 1.83
CA ASP A 610 -12.46 4.18 2.39
C ASP A 610 -11.47 3.36 3.25
N VAL A 611 -10.20 3.28 2.84
CA VAL A 611 -9.14 2.59 3.61
C VAL A 611 -8.86 3.32 4.93
N ILE A 612 -8.66 4.65 4.91
CA ILE A 612 -8.41 5.41 6.16
C ILE A 612 -9.60 5.26 7.12
N VAL A 613 -10.83 5.42 6.63
CA VAL A 613 -12.03 5.36 7.48
C VAL A 613 -12.20 3.97 8.11
N ALA A 614 -11.86 2.89 7.39
CA ALA A 614 -11.88 1.55 7.96
C ALA A 614 -10.86 1.38 9.09
N THR A 615 -9.57 1.56 8.77
CA THR A 615 -8.46 1.42 9.72
C THR A 615 -8.61 2.37 10.92
N THR A 616 -9.09 3.59 10.71
CA THR A 616 -9.19 4.59 11.80
C THR A 616 -10.31 4.28 12.79
N LEU A 617 -11.50 3.91 12.31
CA LEU A 617 -12.63 3.56 13.18
C LEU A 617 -12.38 2.26 13.96
N GLN A 618 -11.59 1.33 13.39
CA GLN A 618 -11.20 0.08 14.04
C GLN A 618 -10.40 0.29 15.36
N ASN A 619 -9.64 1.39 15.47
CA ASN A 619 -8.38 1.36 16.22
C ASN A 619 -8.26 2.25 17.48
N SER A 620 -9.20 3.14 17.81
CA SER A 620 -8.97 4.20 18.82
C SER A 620 -9.11 3.79 20.31
N GLY A 621 -8.09 3.16 20.91
CA GLY A 621 -7.87 3.02 22.38
C GLY A 621 -6.37 2.80 22.71
N VAL A 622 -5.75 3.56 23.64
CA VAL A 622 -4.30 3.93 23.65
C VAL A 622 -3.77 4.05 25.10
N PRO A 623 -2.60 3.48 25.55
CA PRO A 623 -1.22 4.01 25.33
C PRO A 623 -0.06 2.95 25.38
N ALA A 624 1.22 3.28 25.63
CA ALA A 624 2.23 4.04 24.83
C ALA A 624 3.66 3.93 25.47
N GLU A 625 4.76 3.85 24.68
CA GLU A 625 6.19 3.78 25.14
C GLU A 625 7.20 4.42 24.13
N MET A 626 8.53 4.27 24.34
CA MET A 626 9.67 5.09 23.82
C MET A 626 10.30 4.69 22.44
N MET A 627 11.22 5.51 21.88
CA MET A 627 11.60 5.59 20.44
C MET A 627 13.12 5.45 20.08
N HIS A 628 13.42 4.95 18.85
CA HIS A 628 14.72 4.97 18.15
C HIS A 628 14.61 5.43 16.66
N ARG A 629 15.73 5.62 15.92
CA ARG A 629 15.79 6.44 14.67
C ARG A 629 15.92 5.64 13.35
N LEU A 630 15.66 6.30 12.21
CA LEU A 630 15.59 5.70 10.85
C LEU A 630 16.93 5.34 10.18
N PRO A 631 18.02 6.12 10.27
CA PRO A 631 19.30 5.73 9.66
C PRO A 631 19.83 4.41 10.22
N ASP A 632 19.52 4.14 11.49
CA ASP A 632 19.86 2.91 12.20
C ASP A 632 19.25 1.69 11.48
N LEU A 633 18.00 1.77 11.00
CA LEU A 633 17.30 0.66 10.32
C LEU A 633 17.92 0.22 8.98
N ILE A 634 18.80 1.03 8.40
CA ILE A 634 19.55 0.67 7.18
C ILE A 634 20.82 -0.13 7.52
N ILE A 635 21.39 0.07 8.71
CA ILE A 635 22.64 -0.56 9.16
C ILE A 635 22.44 -1.61 10.26
N ASP A 636 21.24 -1.64 10.82
CA ASP A 636 20.76 -2.54 11.86
C ASP A 636 21.07 -4.02 11.53
N PRO A 637 21.61 -4.80 12.48
CA PRO A 637 21.92 -6.21 12.25
C PRO A 637 20.72 -7.06 11.82
N HIS A 638 19.52 -6.77 12.33
CA HIS A 638 18.30 -7.51 12.01
C HIS A 638 17.91 -7.32 10.53
N THR A 639 17.66 -6.09 10.08
CA THR A 639 17.23 -5.78 8.70
C THR A 639 18.29 -6.16 7.68
N ARG A 640 19.58 -6.03 8.05
CA ARG A 640 20.72 -6.44 7.23
C ARG A 640 20.80 -7.97 7.06
N SER A 641 20.55 -8.75 8.12
CA SER A 641 20.61 -10.21 8.04
C SER A 641 19.53 -10.80 7.14
N ARG A 642 18.35 -10.16 7.11
CA ARG A 642 17.16 -10.59 6.35
C ARG A 642 17.08 -10.06 4.92
N GLN A 643 18.06 -9.24 4.50
CA GLN A 643 18.08 -8.58 3.19
C GLN A 643 16.83 -7.73 2.90
N ALA A 644 16.21 -7.13 3.93
CA ALA A 644 15.00 -6.32 3.79
C ALA A 644 15.18 -5.11 2.84
N PHE A 645 16.43 -4.66 2.66
CA PHE A 645 16.81 -3.63 1.70
C PHE A 645 17.98 -4.08 0.82
N HIS A 646 17.84 -3.98 -0.50
CA HIS A 646 18.91 -4.24 -1.47
C HIS A 646 19.58 -2.93 -1.95
N ASN A 647 20.76 -3.03 -2.55
CA ASN A 647 21.51 -1.91 -3.17
C ASN A 647 21.43 -2.02 -4.71
N PRO A 648 20.35 -1.54 -5.37
CA PRO A 648 20.31 -1.52 -6.82
C PRO A 648 21.33 -0.52 -7.39
N THR A 649 22.15 -0.98 -8.33
CA THR A 649 22.95 -0.10 -9.19
C THR A 649 22.09 0.35 -10.38
N HIS A 650 21.75 1.64 -10.41
CA HIS A 650 21.04 2.23 -11.54
C HIS A 650 22.04 2.95 -12.46
N PRO A 651 22.12 2.64 -13.78
CA PRO A 651 23.14 3.23 -14.68
C PRO A 651 23.14 4.76 -14.75
N LEU A 652 22.01 5.39 -14.40
CA LEU A 652 21.80 6.84 -14.45
C LEU A 652 21.74 7.50 -13.06
N ILE A 653 22.12 6.78 -12.00
CA ILE A 653 22.30 7.34 -10.64
C ILE A 653 23.76 7.08 -10.24
N ASN A 654 24.52 8.15 -10.02
CA ASN A 654 25.95 8.11 -9.71
C ASN A 654 26.31 7.58 -8.30
N ARG A 655 25.32 7.05 -7.56
CA ARG A 655 25.45 6.56 -6.19
C ARG A 655 24.44 5.43 -5.93
N SER A 656 24.88 4.38 -5.23
CA SER A 656 23.96 3.34 -4.74
C SER A 656 23.02 3.95 -3.69
N LYS A 657 21.71 3.76 -3.87
CA LYS A 657 20.67 4.09 -2.88
C LYS A 657 19.90 2.82 -2.60
N ARG A 658 19.66 2.48 -1.33
CA ARG A 658 18.94 1.25 -0.99
C ARG A 658 17.45 1.35 -1.32
N THR A 659 16.86 0.23 -1.68
CA THR A 659 15.42 0.05 -1.89
C THR A 659 14.94 -1.23 -1.19
N GLU A 660 13.68 -1.25 -0.80
CA GLU A 660 12.98 -2.39 -0.19
C GLU A 660 13.02 -3.66 -1.07
N SER A 661 13.05 -4.85 -0.48
CA SER A 661 13.04 -6.12 -1.21
C SER A 661 11.60 -6.56 -1.59
N THR A 662 11.32 -7.87 -1.67
CA THR A 662 9.96 -8.40 -1.88
C THR A 662 9.06 -8.13 -0.65
N PRO A 663 7.75 -7.87 -0.81
CA PRO A 663 6.83 -7.63 0.31
C PRO A 663 6.52 -8.86 1.17
N ALA A 664 6.85 -10.07 0.70
CA ALA A 664 6.74 -11.30 1.49
C ALA A 664 7.77 -12.33 1.02
N TYR A 665 8.16 -13.25 1.90
CA TYR A 665 9.07 -14.34 1.57
C TYR A 665 8.27 -15.60 1.24
N PHE A 666 8.45 -16.13 0.03
CA PHE A 666 7.75 -17.29 -0.50
C PHE A 666 8.73 -18.47 -0.61
N GLN A 667 8.33 -19.68 -0.23
CA GLN A 667 9.20 -20.85 -0.36
C GLN A 667 9.22 -21.43 -1.79
N ASN A 668 8.16 -21.23 -2.57
CA ASN A 668 7.97 -21.83 -3.90
C ASN A 668 7.77 -20.80 -5.03
N VAL A 669 7.98 -19.50 -4.75
CA VAL A 669 8.10 -18.43 -5.75
C VAL A 669 9.53 -17.90 -5.73
N PRO A 670 10.26 -17.90 -6.86
CA PRO A 670 11.62 -17.37 -6.91
C PRO A 670 11.64 -15.83 -6.85
N ASP A 671 12.58 -15.28 -6.09
CA ASP A 671 12.84 -13.84 -6.02
C ASP A 671 13.14 -13.22 -7.40
N VAL A 672 12.89 -11.93 -7.53
CA VAL A 672 13.13 -11.17 -8.75
C VAL A 672 14.48 -10.48 -8.69
N GLU A 673 15.39 -10.84 -9.61
CA GLU A 673 16.55 -9.98 -9.92
C GLU A 673 16.05 -8.58 -10.34
N PRO A 674 16.35 -7.52 -9.56
CA PRO A 674 15.74 -6.21 -9.80
C PRO A 674 16.21 -5.60 -11.12
N ARG A 675 15.27 -5.30 -12.03
CA ARG A 675 15.56 -4.55 -13.25
C ARG A 675 15.46 -3.05 -12.99
N PRO A 676 16.43 -2.23 -13.46
CA PRO A 676 16.39 -0.77 -13.37
C PRO A 676 15.07 -0.18 -13.87
N ALA A 677 14.58 0.85 -13.20
CA ALA A 677 13.41 1.61 -13.62
C ALA A 677 13.66 2.34 -14.96
N PRO A 678 12.69 2.38 -15.88
CA PRO A 678 12.88 2.98 -17.19
C PRO A 678 12.77 4.51 -17.17
N LEU A 679 13.57 5.17 -18.02
CA LEU A 679 13.26 6.53 -18.47
C LEU A 679 11.91 6.55 -19.21
N LEU A 680 11.27 7.71 -19.28
CA LEU A 680 9.95 7.86 -19.88
C LEU A 680 10.00 7.49 -21.38
N GLY A 681 9.26 6.48 -21.80
CA GLY A 681 9.25 6.01 -23.19
C GLY A 681 10.57 5.40 -23.67
N GLN A 682 11.44 4.94 -22.75
CA GLN A 682 12.72 4.31 -23.10
C GLN A 682 12.56 3.09 -24.01
N GLN A 683 11.46 2.33 -23.85
CA GLN A 683 11.18 1.13 -24.66
C GLN A 683 10.17 1.39 -25.80
N THR A 684 9.84 2.65 -26.13
CA THR A 684 8.79 2.98 -27.12
C THR A 684 8.99 2.29 -28.47
N ARG A 685 10.21 2.29 -29.05
CA ARG A 685 10.47 1.60 -30.33
C ARG A 685 10.30 0.10 -30.25
N ASP A 686 10.83 -0.51 -29.18
CA ASP A 686 10.81 -1.94 -28.95
C ASP A 686 9.39 -2.47 -28.78
N ILE A 687 8.58 -1.79 -27.96
CA ILE A 687 7.17 -2.12 -27.72
C ILE A 687 6.36 -1.93 -29.01
N ALA A 688 6.56 -0.81 -29.73
CA ALA A 688 5.88 -0.54 -30.98
C ALA A 688 6.21 -1.58 -32.09
N ALA A 689 7.44 -2.08 -32.15
CA ALA A 689 7.82 -3.12 -33.08
C ALA A 689 7.28 -4.51 -32.67
N LYS A 690 7.46 -4.90 -31.40
CA LYS A 690 7.18 -6.26 -30.90
C LYS A 690 5.71 -6.52 -30.64
N LEU A 691 4.99 -5.56 -30.03
CA LEU A 691 3.59 -5.75 -29.63
C LEU A 691 2.61 -5.18 -30.67
N LEU A 692 2.94 -4.03 -31.27
CA LEU A 692 2.07 -3.37 -32.26
C LEU A 692 2.41 -3.74 -33.73
N GLY A 693 3.44 -4.57 -33.94
CA GLY A 693 3.86 -5.03 -35.27
C GLY A 693 4.31 -3.91 -36.23
N LEU A 694 4.61 -2.72 -35.72
CA LEU A 694 4.89 -1.55 -36.54
C LEU A 694 6.30 -1.64 -37.14
N ASN A 695 6.39 -1.42 -38.46
CA ASN A 695 7.69 -1.36 -39.13
C ASN A 695 8.47 -0.07 -38.74
N PRO A 696 9.81 -0.06 -38.84
CA PRO A 696 10.63 1.09 -38.42
C PRO A 696 10.26 2.42 -39.08
N LYS A 697 9.79 2.42 -40.33
CA LYS A 697 9.35 3.63 -41.04
C LYS A 697 8.08 4.23 -40.41
N LYS A 698 7.11 3.38 -40.06
CA LYS A 698 5.88 3.82 -39.38
C LYS A 698 6.18 4.29 -37.95
N ILE A 699 7.07 3.61 -37.22
CA ILE A 699 7.52 4.03 -35.89
C ILE A 699 8.16 5.43 -35.95
N SER A 700 9.15 5.64 -36.84
CA SER A 700 9.79 6.96 -36.99
C SER A 700 8.81 8.05 -37.46
N THR A 701 7.79 7.71 -38.25
CA THR A 701 6.72 8.65 -38.63
C THR A 701 5.92 9.09 -37.39
N LEU A 702 5.47 8.13 -36.57
CA LEU A 702 4.69 8.40 -35.35
C LEU A 702 5.50 9.14 -34.28
N LEU A 703 6.81 8.92 -34.21
CA LEU A 703 7.74 9.70 -33.39
C LEU A 703 7.85 11.15 -33.90
N SER A 704 8.03 11.34 -35.21
CA SER A 704 8.11 12.68 -35.81
C SER A 704 6.82 13.49 -35.71
N SER A 705 5.66 12.84 -35.64
CA SER A 705 4.36 13.49 -35.39
C SER A 705 4.02 13.64 -33.92
N GLY A 706 4.89 13.20 -32.99
CA GLY A 706 4.70 13.29 -31.54
C GLY A 706 3.60 12.39 -30.96
N VAL A 707 3.10 11.42 -31.73
CA VAL A 707 2.07 10.44 -31.33
C VAL A 707 2.69 9.36 -30.45
N LEU A 708 3.83 8.83 -30.90
CA LEU A 708 4.79 8.09 -30.08
C LEU A 708 5.89 9.06 -29.64
N ARG A 709 6.52 8.81 -28.49
CA ARG A 709 7.70 9.58 -28.03
C ARG A 709 8.68 8.68 -27.29
N GLU A 710 9.97 9.00 -27.39
CA GLU A 710 11.07 8.24 -26.80
C GLU A 710 12.04 9.14 -26.04
N THR A 711 12.67 8.60 -24.99
CA THR A 711 13.81 9.22 -24.31
C THR A 711 15.02 8.32 -24.49
N ILE A 712 16.09 8.85 -25.08
CA ILE A 712 17.37 8.15 -25.22
C ILE A 712 18.23 8.49 -24.00
N PRO A 713 18.86 7.51 -23.31
CA PRO A 713 19.72 7.82 -22.17
C PRO A 713 21.01 8.52 -22.62
N ASP A 714 21.24 9.73 -22.10
CA ASP A 714 22.54 10.38 -22.19
C ASP A 714 23.49 9.75 -21.17
N PHE A 715 24.22 8.71 -21.60
CA PHE A 715 25.32 8.16 -20.84
C PHE A 715 26.47 9.17 -20.81
N ALA A 716 26.66 9.86 -19.69
CA ALA A 716 27.85 10.70 -19.48
C ALA A 716 29.11 9.81 -19.48
N PRO A 717 30.02 9.94 -20.46
CA PRO A 717 31.22 9.11 -20.51
C PRO A 717 32.23 9.62 -19.46
N GLY A 718 32.46 8.84 -18.40
CA GLY A 718 33.43 9.22 -17.35
C GLY A 718 33.35 8.48 -16.00
N VAL A 719 32.49 7.45 -15.85
CA VAL A 719 32.27 6.81 -14.54
C VAL A 719 33.41 5.85 -14.12
N GLU A 720 34.18 5.31 -15.06
CA GLU A 720 35.27 4.36 -14.74
C GLU A 720 36.49 5.00 -14.07
N GLU A 721 36.84 6.25 -14.39
CA GLU A 721 37.98 6.93 -13.75
C GLU A 721 37.67 7.36 -12.30
N GLY A 722 36.42 7.75 -12.01
CA GLY A 722 36.00 8.13 -10.66
C GLY A 722 36.01 6.96 -9.67
N ALA A 723 35.64 5.77 -10.12
CA ALA A 723 35.66 4.56 -9.30
C ALA A 723 37.08 4.16 -8.85
N LEU A 724 38.08 4.35 -9.74
CA LEU A 724 39.50 4.09 -9.45
C LEU A 724 40.08 5.10 -8.46
N GLN A 725 39.71 6.39 -8.53
CA GLN A 725 40.15 7.38 -7.55
C GLN A 725 39.50 7.15 -6.16
N PHE A 726 38.23 6.73 -6.11
CA PHE A 726 37.53 6.52 -4.84
C PHE A 726 38.04 5.29 -4.07
N GLN A 727 38.47 4.21 -4.76
CA GLN A 727 39.15 3.08 -4.12
C GLN A 727 40.49 3.47 -3.50
N HIS A 728 41.24 4.37 -4.13
CA HIS A 728 42.52 4.85 -3.59
C HIS A 728 42.35 5.70 -2.31
N LEU A 729 41.30 6.52 -2.23
CA LEU A 729 40.95 7.28 -1.02
C LEU A 729 40.55 6.36 0.15
N LEU A 730 39.68 5.38 -0.10
CA LEU A 730 39.23 4.43 0.93
C LEU A 730 40.37 3.57 1.51
N GLN A 731 41.39 3.23 0.71
CA GLN A 731 42.58 2.53 1.22
C GLN A 731 43.49 3.45 2.07
N HIS A 732 43.62 4.73 1.70
CA HIS A 732 44.47 5.66 2.43
C HIS A 732 43.90 6.03 3.81
N ASP A 733 42.60 6.30 3.90
CA ASP A 733 41.95 6.63 5.18
C ASP A 733 41.89 5.43 6.14
N ALA A 734 41.76 4.21 5.62
CA ALA A 734 41.82 2.98 6.42
C ALA A 734 43.20 2.78 7.08
N GLU A 735 44.31 3.05 6.37
CA GLU A 735 45.65 3.02 6.98
C GLU A 735 45.85 4.11 8.04
N ILE A 736 45.29 5.31 7.82
CA ILE A 736 45.40 6.43 8.77
C ILE A 736 44.59 6.14 10.05
N MET A 737 43.38 5.59 9.93
CA MET A 737 42.57 5.13 11.07
C MET A 737 43.30 4.04 11.88
N TYR A 738 43.83 3.01 11.21
CA TYR A 738 44.49 1.88 11.87
C TYR A 738 45.79 2.28 12.59
N ARG A 739 46.55 3.25 12.06
CA ARG A 739 47.74 3.78 12.74
C ARG A 739 47.40 4.66 13.95
N LYS A 740 46.27 5.40 13.93
CA LYS A 740 45.81 6.18 15.09
C LYS A 740 45.30 5.32 16.24
N SER A 741 44.69 4.17 15.98
CA SER A 741 44.22 3.26 17.05
C SER A 741 45.34 2.50 17.79
N GLN A 742 46.61 2.67 17.37
CA GLN A 742 47.79 2.01 17.98
C GLN A 742 48.64 2.97 18.83
N SER A 743 48.33 4.27 18.90
CA SER A 743 49.27 5.30 19.40
C SER A 743 48.80 6.15 20.59
N THR A 744 47.80 5.71 21.36
CA THR A 744 47.42 6.38 22.63
C THR A 744 47.57 5.41 23.79
N ASN A 745 48.59 5.65 24.61
CA ASN A 745 48.93 4.84 25.77
C ASN A 745 47.77 4.73 26.77
N SER A 746 47.68 3.54 27.35
CA SER A 746 47.20 3.36 28.72
C SER A 746 48.16 4.06 29.69
N ASP A 747 47.72 5.16 30.31
CA ASP A 747 48.04 5.55 31.69
C ASP A 747 47.16 6.77 32.07
N GLU A 748 46.90 6.93 33.37
CA GLU A 748 46.05 7.98 34.00
C GLU A 748 44.53 7.92 33.71
N LEU A 749 43.80 7.25 34.62
CA LEU A 749 42.80 7.90 35.49
C LEU A 749 42.47 7.00 36.69
N ILE A 750 42.66 7.54 37.90
CA ILE A 750 42.18 7.03 39.19
C ILE A 750 40.89 7.79 39.53
#